data_AF-A0A5E4TLQ5-F1
#
_entry.id   AF-A0A5E4TLQ5-F1
#
_cell.length_a   1.000
_cell.length_b   1.000
_cell.length_c   1.000
_cell.angle_alpha   90.00
_cell.angle_beta   90.00
_cell.angle_gamma   90.00
#
_symmetry.space_group_name_H-M   'P 1'
#
loop_
_entity.id
_entity.type
_entity.pdbx_description
1 polymer ?
#
loop_
_entity_poly.entity_id
_entity_poly.type
_entity_poly.pdbx_seq_one_letter_code
_entity_poly.pdbx_strand_id
1 'polypeptide(L)'
;MRCTKCGFENPFGANFCEQCGARLAWTCPSCGHELSPTARFCSACGAPVGESPQAPPAAPIQYTPPHLAERILAEQAALEARGSDTTGGGERKTITALFADMAGSTALIHDLDPEEARRLIDPVVALMMEAVHHYEGYVAKSLGDGILALFGAPIAHEDHPRRALYAALRMQEAMRRHGDRIRLEQGIPLQIRVGIHTGEVVVRSIRKEDLHTDYDPVGHTIHIASRMESIATPSSILVSEATHKLTEGYFEFKALGTTQVKGLRDPLAAYEVFGVGPLRTRLQVAAHRGLARFVGRQAELEQLHNALEQAKAGQGQIVGVVGEAGVGKSRLFHEFKARSQRGCLILETFSVSHGKAFAYLPLIELLKNYFQITAQDSERTCREKVTGKVLSLERTLEDRLPYVLYLLGISEQGSALPDMTPQIRRERTFEAITRLLVRESLNQPLELLFDDLQWLDSETEAFLDVLIDRIPSARILLLLNCRPEYQHGWGHKRDYTQLRLDPLGQADAHGLLAALLGDDPALMSLKLLILKKTEGNPFFMEEVVQTLVEEKALLGEPGRRRVETAPAALHMPATVQGVLAARMDRLVPAEKALLQTLAVIGNAFPWSLVRQVAGQPEDDLRYLLAGLQAGEFIYERPAFPEAEYAFKHALTQEVAGNSLLTEQRSVLHERTGRAIEALFHRQLKDHCSELAHHYSLSGNIPKAVEYLHCTGRQALERSAHLDAIRHLGAALELLKRLPDTPERARQELTLQVTLGPALIAARGYAASEVETAYTRALALCEQSGETPQLLAIQAGLWGFYQRRAQYKTAQALGERLLTLAQNASEPGPLEEAHRVLGATFYRLGELGMARAHLEQALALQRADEPQHTHASLYGQEPAVHGLSTLAWVLWHLGYPDQARARSQEALTQARKSPRPLSLALGLVFAAELHQYRRDAQLTRECAEAAITLSTERGFAFWLARGTILRGWALAQQGNSEEGTAQIRQGLSAYQATGAELARPYFLALLAETYGKAGQARAGLGVLAEALALAGNTGERYYEAELHRLKGELLLELSSAQTRKSTAREPAQACFHQAIGIARQQSAKSFELRATLSLVRLWQRQGNIEAARQTLAEVHGAFTEGFDTADLQQARTLLDAPT
;
A
#
# COMPACT_ATOMS: atom_id res chain seq x y z
N MET A 1 -15.27 -40.84 -64.59
CA MET A 1 -14.34 -41.57 -63.68
C MET A 1 -14.88 -41.53 -62.27
N ARG A 2 -15.09 -42.69 -61.64
CA ARG A 2 -15.63 -42.76 -60.27
C ARG A 2 -14.49 -42.58 -59.26
N CYS A 3 -14.61 -41.63 -58.33
CA CYS A 3 -13.60 -41.36 -57.32
C CYS A 3 -13.47 -42.55 -56.38
N THR A 4 -12.26 -43.08 -56.22
CA THR A 4 -11.98 -44.20 -55.31
C THR A 4 -12.06 -43.83 -53.83
N LYS A 5 -12.03 -42.53 -53.49
CA LYS A 5 -12.09 -42.04 -52.10
C LYS A 5 -13.52 -41.77 -51.62
N CYS A 6 -14.39 -41.18 -52.44
CA CYS A 6 -15.76 -40.82 -52.04
C CYS A 6 -16.86 -41.44 -52.92
N GLY A 7 -16.51 -42.18 -53.97
CA GLY A 7 -17.48 -42.85 -54.85
C GLY A 7 -18.21 -41.96 -55.86
N PHE A 8 -17.93 -40.65 -55.90
CA PHE A 8 -18.55 -39.68 -56.81
C PHE A 8 -18.14 -39.90 -58.28
N GLU A 9 -19.08 -39.78 -59.21
CA GLU A 9 -18.80 -39.85 -60.65
C GLU A 9 -18.33 -38.49 -61.18
N ASN A 10 -17.11 -38.44 -61.69
CA ASN A 10 -16.50 -37.24 -62.26
C ASN A 10 -16.46 -37.32 -63.79
N PRO A 11 -16.41 -36.17 -64.49
CA PRO A 11 -16.25 -36.12 -65.94
C PRO A 11 -15.00 -36.87 -66.44
N PHE A 12 -15.02 -37.34 -67.68
CA PHE A 12 -13.86 -37.98 -68.31
C PHE A 12 -12.78 -36.91 -68.57
N GLY A 13 -11.56 -37.11 -68.05
CA GLY A 13 -10.45 -36.15 -68.10
C GLY A 13 -10.29 -35.22 -66.88
N ALA A 14 -11.11 -35.36 -65.83
CA ALA A 14 -10.95 -34.58 -64.60
C ALA A 14 -9.70 -35.00 -63.80
N ASN A 15 -8.83 -34.04 -63.47
CA ASN A 15 -7.60 -34.28 -62.71
C ASN A 15 -7.84 -34.43 -61.20
N PHE A 16 -8.92 -33.84 -60.68
CA PHE A 16 -9.31 -33.89 -59.27
C PHE A 16 -10.80 -34.18 -59.16
N CYS A 17 -11.20 -34.83 -58.07
CA CYS A 17 -12.59 -35.08 -57.77
C CYS A 17 -13.28 -33.79 -57.35
N GLU A 18 -14.36 -33.45 -58.04
CA GLU A 18 -15.10 -32.20 -57.80
C GLU A 18 -15.74 -32.15 -56.41
N GLN A 19 -15.98 -33.30 -55.76
CA GLN A 19 -16.61 -33.36 -54.45
C GLN A 19 -15.64 -33.37 -53.26
N CYS A 20 -14.48 -34.03 -53.37
CA CYS A 20 -13.57 -34.19 -52.23
C CYS A 20 -12.14 -33.71 -52.48
N GLY A 21 -11.86 -33.14 -53.67
CA GLY A 21 -10.53 -32.66 -54.04
C GLY A 21 -9.48 -33.76 -54.26
N ALA A 22 -9.86 -35.04 -54.16
CA ALA A 22 -8.92 -36.15 -54.36
C ALA A 22 -8.49 -36.25 -55.83
N ARG A 23 -7.18 -36.30 -56.08
CA ARG A 23 -6.61 -36.38 -57.44
C ARG A 23 -6.99 -37.71 -58.11
N LEU A 24 -7.48 -37.68 -59.35
CA LEU A 24 -8.08 -38.82 -60.05
C LEU A 24 -7.18 -39.48 -61.10
N ALA A 25 -6.18 -38.77 -61.62
CA ALA A 25 -5.24 -39.27 -62.62
C ALA A 25 -3.79 -38.86 -62.27
N TRP A 26 -2.87 -39.81 -62.40
CA TRP A 26 -1.42 -39.62 -62.27
C TRP A 26 -0.75 -40.04 -63.57
N THR A 27 0.23 -39.28 -64.03
CA THR A 27 1.15 -39.70 -65.08
C THR A 27 2.55 -39.76 -64.49
N CYS A 28 3.34 -40.75 -64.91
CA CYS A 28 4.70 -40.90 -64.45
C CYS A 28 5.53 -39.68 -64.92
N PRO A 29 6.18 -38.94 -64.00
CA PRO A 29 6.97 -37.77 -64.38
C PRO A 29 8.21 -38.13 -65.22
N SER A 30 8.66 -39.39 -65.19
CA SER A 30 9.79 -39.85 -66.01
C SER A 30 9.42 -40.33 -67.41
N CYS A 31 8.21 -40.87 -67.65
CA CYS A 31 7.88 -41.48 -68.95
C CYS A 31 6.47 -41.16 -69.50
N GLY A 32 5.66 -40.40 -68.76
CA GLY A 32 4.31 -40.00 -69.19
C GLY A 32 3.25 -41.10 -69.12
N HIS A 33 3.59 -42.32 -68.69
CA HIS A 33 2.64 -43.43 -68.56
C HIS A 33 1.60 -43.16 -67.47
N GLU A 34 0.32 -43.44 -67.72
CA GLU A 34 -0.74 -43.34 -66.70
C GLU A 34 -0.50 -44.35 -65.58
N LEU A 35 -0.58 -43.86 -64.34
CA LEU A 35 -0.34 -44.63 -63.12
C LEU A 35 -1.66 -44.92 -62.42
N SER A 36 -1.76 -46.10 -61.82
CA SER A 36 -2.87 -46.35 -60.90
C SER A 36 -2.72 -45.45 -59.65
N PRO A 37 -3.83 -45.03 -59.00
CA PRO A 37 -3.78 -44.18 -57.80
C PRO A 37 -3.02 -44.77 -56.60
N THR A 38 -2.66 -46.05 -56.65
CA THR A 38 -1.93 -46.79 -55.61
C THR A 38 -0.50 -47.18 -56.02
N ALA A 39 -0.06 -46.82 -57.22
CA ALA A 39 1.26 -47.17 -57.75
C ALA A 39 2.38 -46.40 -57.02
N ARG A 40 3.24 -47.12 -56.29
CA ARG A 40 4.48 -46.57 -55.68
C ARG A 40 5.65 -46.46 -56.66
N PHE A 41 5.58 -47.24 -57.74
CA PHE A 41 6.55 -47.25 -58.84
C PHE A 41 5.80 -47.29 -60.16
N CYS A 42 6.38 -46.69 -61.20
CA CYS A 42 5.82 -46.80 -62.54
C CYS A 42 5.98 -48.24 -63.07
N SER A 43 4.86 -48.86 -63.46
CA SER A 43 4.83 -50.20 -64.06
C SER A 43 5.55 -50.30 -65.41
N ALA A 44 5.79 -49.17 -66.09
CA ALA A 44 6.42 -49.15 -67.40
C ALA A 44 7.94 -48.86 -67.36
N CYS A 45 8.40 -47.97 -66.47
CA CYS A 45 9.82 -47.56 -66.43
C CYS A 45 10.51 -47.78 -65.08
N GLY A 46 9.80 -48.25 -64.06
CA GLY A 46 10.36 -48.54 -62.73
C GLY A 46 10.67 -47.31 -61.87
N ALA A 47 10.46 -46.09 -62.38
CA ALA A 47 10.72 -44.87 -61.61
C ALA A 47 9.82 -44.78 -60.37
N PRO A 48 10.36 -44.47 -59.18
CA PRO A 48 9.56 -44.22 -57.98
C PRO A 48 8.71 -42.97 -58.18
N VAL A 49 7.43 -43.04 -57.82
CA VAL A 49 6.49 -41.93 -57.97
C VAL A 49 5.95 -41.62 -56.58
N GLY A 50 6.43 -40.50 -56.02
CA GLY A 50 6.52 -40.25 -54.58
C GLY A 50 5.24 -40.40 -53.76
N GLU A 51 5.38 -41.13 -52.65
CA GLU A 51 4.76 -40.98 -51.32
C GLU A 51 3.27 -40.61 -51.23
N SER A 52 2.44 -41.65 -51.04
CA SER A 52 1.24 -41.52 -50.22
C SER A 52 1.69 -41.16 -48.80
N PRO A 53 1.17 -40.09 -48.16
CA PRO A 53 1.41 -39.88 -46.75
C PRO A 53 0.81 -41.10 -46.04
N GLN A 54 1.69 -41.95 -45.49
CA GLN A 54 1.24 -42.89 -44.48
C GLN A 54 0.54 -42.03 -43.43
N ALA A 55 -0.76 -42.31 -43.21
CA ALA A 55 -1.40 -41.90 -41.97
C ALA A 55 -0.46 -42.36 -40.85
N PRO A 56 -0.03 -41.44 -39.96
CA PRO A 56 0.89 -41.84 -38.90
C PRO A 56 0.23 -42.99 -38.13
N PRO A 57 0.93 -44.11 -37.90
CA PRO A 57 0.48 -45.05 -36.89
C PRO A 57 0.31 -44.24 -35.59
N ALA A 58 -0.81 -44.43 -34.90
CA ALA A 58 -1.12 -43.70 -33.69
C ALA A 58 0.02 -43.89 -32.66
N ALA A 59 0.81 -42.84 -32.46
CA ALA A 59 1.93 -42.78 -31.53
C ALA A 59 1.58 -41.85 -30.35
N PRO A 60 2.20 -42.02 -29.17
CA PRO A 60 1.87 -41.27 -27.96
C PRO A 60 2.34 -39.79 -27.96
N ILE A 61 2.66 -39.20 -29.12
CA ILE A 61 2.97 -37.76 -29.24
C ILE A 61 1.69 -36.89 -29.11
N GLN A 62 0.49 -37.49 -29.13
CA GLN A 62 -0.79 -36.77 -29.12
C GLN A 62 -1.03 -35.83 -27.93
N TYR A 63 -0.28 -35.97 -26.83
CA TYR A 63 -0.49 -35.16 -25.62
C TYR A 63 0.52 -34.01 -25.42
N THR A 64 1.59 -33.94 -26.22
CA THR A 64 2.63 -32.90 -26.08
C THR A 64 2.25 -31.68 -26.93
N PRO A 65 2.20 -30.46 -26.37
CA PRO A 65 1.88 -29.25 -27.15
C PRO A 65 2.80 -29.06 -28.36
N PRO A 66 2.31 -28.56 -29.52
CA PRO A 66 3.10 -28.44 -30.75
C PRO A 66 4.43 -27.71 -30.58
N HIS A 67 4.44 -26.56 -29.90
CA HIS A 67 5.65 -25.77 -29.64
C HIS A 67 6.70 -26.55 -28.82
N LEU A 68 6.26 -27.40 -27.88
CA LEU A 68 7.17 -28.20 -27.06
C LEU A 68 7.70 -29.38 -27.87
N ALA A 69 6.86 -30.02 -28.69
CA ALA A 69 7.26 -31.08 -29.60
C ALA A 69 8.32 -30.60 -30.61
N GLU A 70 8.14 -29.40 -31.18
CA GLU A 70 9.12 -28.78 -32.09
C GLU A 70 10.45 -28.50 -31.40
N ARG A 71 10.45 -27.94 -30.17
CA ARG A 71 11.67 -27.73 -29.38
C ARG A 71 12.39 -29.04 -29.04
N ILE A 72 11.63 -30.07 -28.68
CA ILE A 72 12.17 -31.40 -28.40
C ILE A 72 12.85 -31.97 -29.64
N LEU A 73 12.19 -31.91 -30.81
CA LEU A 73 12.73 -32.36 -32.09
C LEU A 73 13.97 -31.55 -32.52
N ALA A 74 13.97 -30.24 -32.31
CA ALA A 74 15.10 -29.36 -32.62
C ALA A 74 16.33 -29.68 -31.76
N GLU A 75 16.15 -29.91 -30.45
CA GLU A 75 17.26 -30.32 -29.58
C GLU A 75 17.75 -31.73 -29.87
N GLN A 76 16.85 -32.64 -30.24
CA GLN A 76 17.22 -33.97 -30.71
C GLN A 76 18.08 -33.90 -31.98
N ALA A 77 17.69 -33.08 -32.96
CA ALA A 77 18.48 -32.87 -34.17
C ALA A 77 19.85 -32.23 -33.87
N ALA A 78 19.92 -31.29 -32.92
CA ALA A 78 21.18 -30.67 -32.49
C ALA A 78 22.12 -31.66 -31.77
N LEU A 79 21.56 -32.56 -30.96
CA LEU A 79 22.28 -33.66 -30.30
C LEU A 79 22.81 -34.68 -31.32
N GLU A 80 22.01 -35.04 -32.32
CA GLU A 80 22.41 -35.95 -33.40
C GLU A 80 23.52 -35.34 -34.27
N ALA A 81 23.43 -34.04 -34.57
CA ALA A 81 24.47 -33.31 -35.32
C ALA A 81 25.81 -33.22 -34.56
N ARG A 82 25.79 -33.24 -33.22
CA ARG A 82 27.00 -33.26 -32.37
C ARG A 82 27.58 -34.67 -32.18
N GLY A 83 26.84 -35.72 -32.54
CA GLY A 83 27.15 -37.12 -32.22
C GLY A 83 27.64 -37.99 -33.39
N SER A 84 27.98 -37.43 -34.55
CA SER A 84 28.22 -38.22 -35.77
C SER A 84 29.50 -39.06 -35.83
N ASP A 85 30.27 -39.24 -34.75
CA ASP A 85 31.54 -40.01 -34.77
C ASP A 85 31.73 -41.04 -33.65
N THR A 86 30.74 -41.34 -32.81
CA THR A 86 30.88 -42.47 -31.85
C THR A 86 29.63 -43.33 -31.73
N THR A 87 29.83 -44.63 -31.90
CA THR A 87 28.87 -45.71 -31.68
C THR A 87 28.30 -45.69 -30.26
N GLY A 88 27.01 -45.39 -30.11
CA GLY A 88 26.18 -45.78 -28.95
C GLY A 88 26.53 -45.19 -27.57
N GLY A 89 27.22 -44.05 -27.49
CA GLY A 89 27.57 -43.40 -26.22
C GLY A 89 26.44 -42.56 -25.64
N GLY A 90 25.86 -42.95 -24.51
CA GLY A 90 24.91 -42.11 -23.77
C GLY A 90 25.57 -40.90 -23.10
N GLU A 91 24.85 -39.78 -22.99
CA GLU A 91 25.33 -38.52 -22.40
C GLU A 91 25.00 -38.46 -20.90
N ARG A 92 25.94 -38.00 -20.07
CA ARG A 92 25.67 -37.67 -18.66
C ARG A 92 25.01 -36.30 -18.58
N LYS A 93 23.81 -36.25 -18.01
CA LYS A 93 23.10 -34.98 -17.73
C LYS A 93 22.64 -34.95 -16.28
N THR A 94 22.67 -33.76 -15.69
CA THR A 94 21.94 -33.53 -14.43
C THR A 94 20.51 -33.19 -14.79
N ILE A 95 19.56 -33.95 -14.23
CA ILE A 95 18.13 -33.75 -14.47
C ILE A 95 17.38 -33.66 -13.14
N THR A 96 16.15 -33.16 -13.21
CA THR A 96 15.19 -33.31 -12.11
C THR A 96 14.10 -34.27 -12.54
N ALA A 97 13.96 -35.38 -11.81
CA ALA A 97 12.90 -36.34 -12.01
C ALA A 97 11.75 -36.05 -11.04
N LEU A 98 10.53 -36.05 -11.57
CA LEU A 98 9.28 -35.88 -10.83
C LEU A 98 8.44 -37.14 -11.02
N PHE A 99 8.07 -37.77 -9.91
CA PHE A 99 7.05 -38.81 -9.86
C PHE A 99 5.80 -38.25 -9.20
N ALA A 100 4.64 -38.50 -9.79
CA ALA A 100 3.35 -38.19 -9.19
C ALA A 100 2.41 -39.38 -9.34
N ASP A 101 1.70 -39.76 -8.29
CA ASP A 101 0.71 -40.85 -8.29
C ASP A 101 -0.58 -40.44 -7.57
N MET A 102 -1.67 -41.16 -7.84
CA MET A 102 -2.91 -41.03 -7.06
C MET A 102 -2.78 -41.78 -5.73
N ALA A 103 -2.98 -41.05 -4.62
CA ALA A 103 -2.92 -41.63 -3.30
C ALA A 103 -4.08 -42.61 -3.07
N GLY A 104 -3.75 -43.87 -2.76
CA GLY A 104 -4.76 -44.89 -2.44
C GLY A 104 -5.58 -45.37 -3.64
N SER A 105 -5.10 -45.17 -4.87
CA SER A 105 -5.74 -45.57 -6.13
C SER A 105 -6.28 -47.00 -6.11
N THR A 106 -5.50 -47.96 -5.61
CA THR A 106 -5.88 -49.39 -5.55
C THR A 106 -7.11 -49.63 -4.68
N ALA A 107 -7.28 -48.87 -3.59
CA ALA A 107 -8.46 -48.97 -2.74
C ALA A 107 -9.67 -48.25 -3.36
N LEU A 108 -9.43 -47.16 -4.08
CA LEU A 108 -10.48 -46.38 -4.76
C LEU A 108 -11.10 -47.12 -5.96
N ILE A 109 -10.32 -47.97 -6.64
CA ILE A 109 -10.77 -48.70 -7.83
C ILE A 109 -11.11 -50.17 -7.56
N HIS A 110 -10.96 -50.66 -6.32
CA HIS A 110 -11.16 -52.08 -5.96
C HIS A 110 -12.58 -52.58 -6.31
N ASP A 111 -13.58 -51.73 -6.09
CA ASP A 111 -15.01 -52.06 -6.29
C ASP A 111 -15.60 -51.42 -7.56
N LEU A 112 -14.78 -50.78 -8.40
CA LEU A 112 -15.22 -50.10 -9.63
C LEU A 112 -15.03 -50.99 -10.86
N ASP A 113 -15.93 -50.86 -11.84
CA ASP A 113 -15.72 -51.47 -13.16
C ASP A 113 -14.49 -50.85 -13.85
N PRO A 114 -13.70 -51.61 -14.66
CA PRO A 114 -12.54 -51.06 -15.37
C PRO A 114 -12.82 -49.79 -16.21
N GLU A 115 -14.02 -49.64 -16.77
CA GLU A 115 -14.39 -48.40 -17.48
C GLU A 115 -14.63 -47.23 -16.52
N GLU A 116 -15.20 -47.48 -15.35
CA GLU A 116 -15.44 -46.48 -14.30
C GLU A 116 -14.12 -46.04 -13.64
N ALA A 117 -13.24 -47.00 -13.36
CA ALA A 117 -11.88 -46.74 -12.89
C ALA A 117 -11.09 -45.88 -13.88
N ARG A 118 -11.22 -46.16 -15.19
CA ARG A 118 -10.59 -45.35 -16.23
C ARG A 118 -11.18 -43.93 -16.32
N ARG A 119 -12.50 -43.76 -16.20
CA ARG A 119 -13.15 -42.43 -16.16
C ARG A 119 -12.71 -41.58 -14.97
N LEU A 120 -12.28 -42.23 -13.88
CA LEU A 120 -11.73 -41.56 -12.69
C LEU A 120 -10.23 -41.21 -12.85
N ILE A 121 -9.44 -42.09 -13.47
CA ILE A 121 -7.98 -41.94 -13.60
C ILE A 121 -7.57 -41.01 -14.76
N ASP A 122 -8.19 -41.14 -15.94
CA ASP A 122 -7.78 -40.40 -17.14
C ASP A 122 -7.75 -38.87 -16.92
N PRO A 123 -8.75 -38.23 -16.28
CA PRO A 123 -8.70 -36.78 -16.00
C PRO A 123 -7.58 -36.39 -15.04
N VAL A 124 -7.26 -37.25 -14.05
CA VAL A 124 -6.22 -37.00 -13.06
C VAL A 124 -4.85 -37.04 -13.71
N VAL A 125 -4.59 -38.03 -14.55
CA VAL A 125 -3.37 -38.14 -15.34
C VAL A 125 -3.23 -36.96 -16.30
N ALA A 126 -4.32 -36.56 -16.97
CA ALA A 126 -4.30 -35.39 -17.87
C ALA A 126 -3.93 -34.09 -17.15
N LEU A 127 -4.47 -33.84 -15.94
CA LEU A 127 -4.11 -32.67 -15.13
C LEU A 127 -2.64 -32.69 -14.71
N MET A 128 -2.11 -33.87 -14.35
CA MET A 128 -0.69 -34.02 -14.03
C MET A 128 0.19 -33.70 -15.25
N MET A 129 -0.15 -34.23 -16.42
CA MET A 129 0.59 -33.99 -17.66
C MET A 129 0.53 -32.51 -18.10
N GLU A 130 -0.63 -31.86 -17.99
CA GLU A 130 -0.78 -30.44 -18.30
C GLU A 130 0.14 -29.58 -17.40
N ALA A 131 0.21 -29.89 -16.11
CA ALA A 131 1.08 -29.18 -15.18
C ALA A 131 2.57 -29.36 -15.50
N VAL A 132 2.99 -30.55 -15.97
CA VAL A 132 4.37 -30.79 -16.44
C VAL A 132 4.67 -29.94 -17.68
N HIS A 133 3.81 -30.01 -18.70
CA HIS A 133 4.03 -29.27 -19.96
C HIS A 133 4.01 -27.76 -19.75
N HIS A 134 3.18 -27.26 -18.83
CA HIS A 134 3.12 -25.83 -18.51
C HIS A 134 4.46 -25.24 -18.10
N TYR A 135 5.31 -26.03 -17.43
CA TYR A 135 6.66 -25.63 -17.03
C TYR A 135 7.76 -26.25 -17.91
N GLU A 136 7.39 -26.64 -19.14
CA GLU A 136 8.26 -27.20 -20.17
C GLU A 136 8.97 -28.50 -19.75
N GLY A 137 8.35 -29.27 -18.85
CA GLY A 137 8.80 -30.62 -18.53
C GLY A 137 8.40 -31.63 -19.60
N TYR A 138 9.15 -32.73 -19.66
CA TYR A 138 8.88 -33.85 -20.57
C TYR A 138 8.28 -35.03 -19.80
N VAL A 139 7.07 -35.46 -20.15
CA VAL A 139 6.46 -36.67 -19.58
C VAL A 139 7.06 -37.89 -20.28
N ALA A 140 8.00 -38.55 -19.60
CA ALA A 140 8.73 -39.70 -20.12
C ALA A 140 7.89 -40.98 -20.09
N LYS A 141 7.01 -41.15 -19.08
CA LYS A 141 6.17 -42.35 -18.97
C LYS A 141 4.88 -42.09 -18.19
N SER A 142 3.77 -42.66 -18.65
CA SER A 142 2.54 -42.84 -17.87
C SER A 142 2.55 -44.22 -17.21
N LEU A 143 2.23 -44.27 -15.90
CA LEU A 143 2.32 -45.46 -15.05
C LEU A 143 0.93 -46.05 -14.73
N GLY A 144 -0.12 -45.58 -15.40
CA GLY A 144 -1.51 -45.94 -15.11
C GLY A 144 -2.20 -44.85 -14.31
N ASP A 145 -1.98 -44.83 -13.00
CA ASP A 145 -2.52 -43.84 -12.03
C ASP A 145 -1.52 -42.74 -11.66
N GLY A 146 -0.37 -42.70 -12.34
CA GLY A 146 0.71 -41.77 -12.08
C GLY A 146 1.55 -41.46 -13.32
N ILE A 147 2.50 -40.54 -13.17
CA ILE A 147 3.40 -40.11 -14.24
C ILE A 147 4.85 -40.03 -13.76
N LEU A 148 5.77 -40.24 -14.70
CA LEU A 148 7.19 -39.89 -14.59
C LEU A 148 7.47 -38.75 -15.56
N ALA A 149 7.91 -37.62 -15.01
CA ALA A 149 8.32 -36.45 -15.77
C ALA A 149 9.79 -36.09 -15.51
N LEU A 150 10.45 -35.59 -16.55
CA LEU A 150 11.84 -35.16 -16.55
C LEU A 150 11.92 -33.68 -16.87
N PHE A 151 12.74 -32.96 -16.12
CA PHE A 151 13.10 -31.57 -16.36
C PHE A 151 14.62 -31.47 -16.55
N GLY A 152 15.07 -30.68 -17.51
CA GLY A 152 16.49 -30.56 -17.88
C GLY A 152 16.94 -31.53 -18.96
N ALA A 153 16.07 -32.44 -19.41
CA ALA A 153 16.25 -33.23 -20.63
C ALA A 153 14.88 -33.72 -21.18
N PRO A 154 14.68 -33.81 -22.51
CA PRO A 154 15.64 -33.47 -23.58
C PRO A 154 15.91 -31.97 -23.71
N ILE A 155 15.01 -31.12 -23.22
CA ILE A 155 15.19 -29.67 -23.18
C ILE A 155 16.07 -29.29 -21.99
N ALA A 156 17.23 -28.71 -22.27
CA ALA A 156 18.15 -28.23 -21.24
C ALA A 156 17.63 -26.93 -20.61
N HIS A 157 17.42 -26.96 -19.29
CA HIS A 157 17.03 -25.81 -18.50
C HIS A 157 17.95 -25.74 -17.29
N GLU A 158 18.60 -24.60 -17.03
CA GLU A 158 19.42 -24.41 -15.82
C GLU A 158 18.57 -24.40 -14.53
N ASP A 159 17.31 -23.98 -14.64
CA ASP A 159 16.33 -23.89 -13.56
C ASP A 159 15.40 -25.13 -13.46
N HIS A 160 15.81 -26.25 -14.04
CA HIS A 160 15.05 -27.50 -14.08
C HIS A 160 14.51 -27.99 -12.71
N PRO A 161 15.18 -27.80 -11.55
CA PRO A 161 14.62 -28.17 -10.25
C PRO A 161 13.44 -27.27 -9.83
N ARG A 162 13.48 -25.99 -10.18
CA ARG A 162 12.41 -25.03 -9.85
C ARG A 162 11.15 -25.31 -10.67
N ARG A 163 11.33 -25.55 -11.98
CA ARG A 163 10.24 -25.91 -12.90
C ARG A 163 9.51 -27.17 -12.45
N ALA A 164 10.24 -28.19 -12.00
CA ALA A 164 9.65 -29.39 -11.42
C ALA A 164 8.80 -29.11 -10.16
N LEU A 165 9.28 -28.24 -9.25
CA LEU A 165 8.51 -27.89 -8.05
C LEU A 165 7.28 -27.04 -8.36
N TYR A 166 7.37 -26.09 -9.29
CA TYR A 166 6.19 -25.36 -9.73
C TYR A 166 5.17 -26.25 -10.43
N ALA A 167 5.63 -27.21 -11.25
CA ALA A 167 4.76 -28.23 -11.83
C ALA A 167 4.07 -29.03 -10.73
N ALA A 168 4.80 -29.49 -9.70
CA ALA A 168 4.22 -30.22 -8.57
C ALA A 168 3.17 -29.40 -7.78
N LEU A 169 3.45 -28.13 -7.49
CA LEU A 169 2.47 -27.24 -6.84
C LEU A 169 1.23 -27.03 -7.71
N ARG A 170 1.41 -26.83 -9.02
CA ARG A 170 0.31 -26.72 -9.98
C ARG A 170 -0.50 -28.01 -10.05
N MET A 171 0.14 -29.18 -10.01
CA MET A 171 -0.55 -30.48 -9.95
C MET A 171 -1.41 -30.58 -8.71
N GLN A 172 -0.87 -30.24 -7.52
CA GLN A 172 -1.62 -30.29 -6.27
C GLN A 172 -2.82 -29.34 -6.27
N GLU A 173 -2.66 -28.10 -6.77
CA GLU A 173 -3.77 -27.14 -6.84
C GLU A 173 -4.84 -27.53 -7.86
N ALA A 174 -4.44 -28.01 -9.04
CA ALA A 174 -5.36 -28.54 -10.05
C ALA A 174 -6.12 -29.77 -9.52
N MET A 175 -5.42 -30.66 -8.81
CA MET A 175 -5.99 -31.84 -8.18
C MET A 175 -7.00 -31.46 -7.08
N ARG A 176 -6.67 -30.47 -6.24
CA ARG A 176 -7.58 -29.99 -5.19
C ARG A 176 -8.90 -29.48 -5.77
N ARG A 177 -8.85 -28.65 -6.82
CA ARG A 177 -10.06 -28.14 -7.49
C ARG A 177 -10.88 -29.25 -8.14
N HIS A 178 -10.22 -30.21 -8.79
CA HIS A 178 -10.89 -31.35 -9.41
C HIS A 178 -11.51 -32.29 -8.36
N GLY A 179 -10.75 -32.60 -7.30
CA GLY A 179 -11.16 -33.44 -6.18
C GLY A 179 -12.32 -32.83 -5.39
N ASP A 180 -12.35 -31.51 -5.17
CA ASP A 180 -13.49 -30.85 -4.52
C ASP A 180 -14.80 -31.03 -5.30
N ARG A 181 -14.74 -30.95 -6.64
CA ARG A 181 -15.89 -31.21 -7.52
C ARG A 181 -16.34 -32.67 -7.44
N ILE A 182 -15.42 -33.62 -7.59
CA ILE A 182 -15.73 -35.05 -7.54
C ILE A 182 -16.21 -35.48 -6.13
N ARG A 183 -15.69 -34.88 -5.06
CA ARG A 183 -16.16 -35.11 -3.69
C ARG A 183 -17.59 -34.63 -3.50
N LEU A 184 -17.98 -33.49 -4.08
CA LEU A 184 -19.35 -32.98 -4.03
C LEU A 184 -20.32 -33.82 -4.86
N GLU A 185 -19.88 -34.36 -6.00
CA GLU A 185 -20.73 -35.13 -6.92
C GLU A 185 -20.83 -36.62 -6.55
N GLN A 186 -19.75 -37.22 -6.04
CA GLN A 186 -19.60 -38.68 -5.89
C GLN A 186 -19.07 -39.10 -4.51
N GLY A 187 -18.70 -38.16 -3.62
CA GLY A 187 -18.21 -38.47 -2.28
C GLY A 187 -16.76 -39.01 -2.21
N ILE A 188 -16.04 -39.04 -3.33
CA ILE A 188 -14.69 -39.65 -3.42
C ILE A 188 -13.60 -38.58 -3.18
N PRO A 189 -12.70 -38.77 -2.20
CA PRO A 189 -11.58 -37.85 -1.96
C PRO A 189 -10.39 -38.18 -2.87
N LEU A 190 -10.22 -37.44 -3.97
CA LEU A 190 -9.06 -37.58 -4.86
C LEU A 190 -7.87 -36.77 -4.37
N GLN A 191 -6.73 -37.44 -4.17
CA GLN A 191 -5.47 -36.82 -3.74
C GLN A 191 -4.30 -37.43 -4.52
N ILE A 192 -3.22 -36.66 -4.67
CA ILE A 192 -1.97 -37.13 -5.27
C ILE A 192 -0.79 -36.96 -4.32
N ARG A 193 0.26 -37.75 -4.54
CA ARG A 193 1.57 -37.58 -3.91
C ARG A 193 2.59 -37.25 -4.97
N VAL A 194 3.59 -36.44 -4.62
CA VAL A 194 4.65 -36.06 -5.55
C VAL A 194 6.01 -36.21 -4.90
N GLY A 195 6.95 -36.81 -5.62
CA GLY A 195 8.33 -37.01 -5.21
C GLY A 195 9.31 -36.48 -6.24
N ILE A 196 10.26 -35.67 -5.81
CA ILE A 196 11.21 -35.00 -6.69
C ILE A 196 12.64 -35.20 -6.22
N HIS A 197 13.52 -35.53 -7.17
CA HIS A 197 14.95 -35.59 -6.92
C HIS A 197 15.75 -35.06 -8.12
N THR A 198 16.85 -34.38 -7.80
CA THR A 198 17.79 -33.82 -8.77
C THR A 198 19.12 -34.56 -8.66
N GLY A 199 19.62 -35.07 -9.79
CA GLY A 199 20.85 -35.86 -9.83
C GLY A 199 21.29 -36.19 -11.25
N GLU A 200 22.48 -36.79 -11.37
CA GLU A 200 23.03 -37.21 -12.65
C GLU A 200 22.34 -38.48 -13.18
N VAL A 201 22.07 -38.51 -14.48
CA VAL A 201 21.63 -39.70 -15.20
C VAL A 201 22.43 -39.86 -16.47
N VAL A 202 22.59 -41.11 -16.93
CA VAL A 202 23.05 -41.37 -18.29
C VAL A 202 21.82 -41.50 -19.18
N VAL A 203 21.69 -40.57 -20.12
CA VAL A 203 20.64 -40.61 -21.13
C VAL A 203 21.16 -41.43 -22.31
N ARG A 204 20.43 -42.47 -22.71
CA ARG A 204 20.68 -43.20 -23.96
C ARG A 204 19.51 -42.98 -24.91
N SER A 205 19.81 -42.61 -26.15
CA SER A 205 18.86 -42.72 -27.26
C SER A 205 18.89 -44.18 -27.76
N ILE A 206 17.93 -44.99 -27.33
CA ILE A 206 17.79 -46.36 -27.85
C ILE A 206 16.91 -46.29 -29.10
N ARG A 207 17.48 -46.54 -30.28
CA ARG A 207 16.70 -46.77 -31.51
C ARG A 207 16.00 -48.12 -31.39
N LYS A 208 14.66 -48.15 -31.38
CA LYS A 208 13.90 -49.34 -31.79
C LYS A 208 13.68 -49.30 -33.31
N GLU A 209 13.52 -50.46 -33.93
CA GLU A 209 13.40 -50.65 -35.40
C GLU A 209 12.23 -49.89 -36.08
N ASP A 210 11.41 -49.17 -35.31
CA ASP A 210 10.27 -48.36 -35.75
C ASP A 210 10.49 -46.83 -35.68
N LEU A 211 11.73 -46.32 -35.85
CA LEU A 211 12.03 -44.86 -35.83
C LEU A 211 11.62 -44.13 -34.52
N HIS A 212 11.51 -44.87 -33.40
CA HIS A 212 11.23 -44.31 -32.07
C HIS A 212 12.50 -44.21 -31.21
N THR A 213 12.69 -43.07 -30.54
CA THR A 213 13.73 -42.84 -29.54
C THR A 213 13.07 -42.63 -28.17
N ASP A 214 13.00 -43.68 -27.34
CA ASP A 214 12.58 -43.55 -25.95
C ASP A 214 13.72 -42.91 -25.14
N TYR A 215 13.43 -41.81 -24.44
CA TYR A 215 14.36 -41.16 -23.53
C TYR A 215 14.32 -41.91 -22.18
N ASP A 216 15.12 -42.97 -22.06
CA ASP A 216 15.14 -43.82 -20.84
C ASP A 216 16.35 -43.42 -19.96
N PRO A 217 16.17 -42.55 -18.95
CA PRO A 217 17.25 -42.15 -18.06
C PRO A 217 17.67 -43.33 -17.17
N VAL A 218 18.90 -43.80 -17.32
CA VAL A 218 19.46 -44.86 -16.46
C VAL A 218 20.28 -44.20 -15.34
N GLY A 219 19.84 -44.33 -14.09
CA GLY A 219 20.56 -43.82 -12.92
C GLY A 219 19.77 -43.90 -11.62
N HIS A 220 20.49 -43.79 -10.49
CA HIS A 220 19.88 -43.78 -9.15
C HIS A 220 18.88 -42.63 -8.95
N THR A 221 18.99 -41.57 -9.75
CA THR A 221 18.14 -40.37 -9.68
C THR A 221 16.65 -40.67 -9.82
N ILE A 222 16.27 -41.53 -10.76
CA ILE A 222 14.87 -41.94 -10.99
C ILE A 222 14.34 -42.72 -9.78
N HIS A 223 15.16 -43.60 -9.23
CA HIS A 223 14.78 -44.42 -8.08
C HIS A 223 14.60 -43.57 -6.82
N ILE A 224 15.43 -42.55 -6.61
CA ILE A 224 15.29 -41.65 -5.45
C ILE A 224 14.02 -40.80 -5.57
N ALA A 225 13.70 -40.26 -6.75
CA ALA A 225 12.48 -39.49 -6.97
C ALA A 225 11.20 -40.32 -6.69
N SER A 226 11.13 -41.54 -7.22
CA SER A 226 10.03 -42.48 -6.92
C SER A 226 9.95 -42.82 -5.43
N ARG A 227 11.09 -42.92 -4.74
CA ARG A 227 11.09 -43.19 -3.30
C ARG A 227 10.61 -42.00 -2.49
N MET A 228 10.96 -40.77 -2.88
CA MET A 228 10.42 -39.55 -2.26
C MET A 228 8.90 -39.49 -2.41
N GLU A 229 8.35 -39.90 -3.56
CA GLU A 229 6.90 -39.98 -3.79
C GLU A 229 6.28 -41.02 -2.84
N SER A 230 6.84 -42.23 -2.78
CA SER A 230 6.27 -43.32 -1.99
C SER A 230 6.20 -43.06 -0.47
N ILE A 231 7.06 -42.19 0.06
CA ILE A 231 7.07 -41.80 1.49
C ILE A 231 6.30 -40.50 1.74
N ALA A 232 5.79 -39.84 0.69
CA ALA A 232 4.99 -38.64 0.81
C ALA A 232 3.60 -38.99 1.38
N THR A 233 3.09 -38.14 2.26
CA THR A 233 1.69 -38.22 2.69
C THR A 233 0.76 -37.74 1.57
N PRO A 234 -0.51 -38.18 1.51
CA PRO A 234 -1.46 -37.66 0.53
C PRO A 234 -1.49 -36.13 0.53
N SER A 235 -1.52 -35.52 -0.66
CA SER A 235 -1.46 -34.06 -0.86
C SER A 235 -0.14 -33.38 -0.47
N SER A 236 0.95 -34.14 -0.28
CA SER A 236 2.29 -33.56 -0.03
C SER A 236 3.23 -33.72 -1.23
N ILE A 237 4.25 -32.84 -1.27
CA ILE A 237 5.34 -32.86 -2.24
C ILE A 237 6.64 -33.04 -1.46
N LEU A 238 7.35 -34.13 -1.70
CA LEU A 238 8.63 -34.40 -1.03
C LEU A 238 9.81 -34.26 -1.97
N VAL A 239 10.88 -33.66 -1.44
CA VAL A 239 12.13 -33.47 -2.17
C VAL A 239 13.32 -33.99 -1.37
N SER A 240 14.33 -34.45 -2.12
CA SER A 240 15.65 -34.74 -1.58
C SER A 240 16.44 -33.48 -1.17
N GLU A 241 17.46 -33.64 -0.33
CA GLU A 241 18.45 -32.59 -0.02
C GLU A 241 19.09 -31.95 -1.26
N ALA A 242 19.36 -32.75 -2.31
CA ALA A 242 19.96 -32.25 -3.55
C ALA A 242 19.04 -31.24 -4.26
N THR A 243 17.75 -31.55 -4.36
CA THR A 243 16.75 -30.63 -4.91
C THR A 243 16.56 -29.43 -3.98
N HIS A 244 16.50 -29.64 -2.66
CA HIS A 244 16.39 -28.57 -1.68
C HIS A 244 17.51 -27.54 -1.83
N LYS A 245 18.79 -27.94 -1.85
CA LYS A 245 19.93 -27.03 -2.01
C LYS A 245 19.88 -26.17 -3.28
N LEU A 246 19.30 -26.69 -4.36
CA LEU A 246 19.16 -25.98 -5.63
C LEU A 246 17.93 -25.06 -5.70
N THR A 247 17.03 -25.16 -4.73
CA THR A 247 15.73 -24.47 -4.72
C THR A 247 15.43 -23.75 -3.40
N GLU A 248 16.38 -23.80 -2.46
CA GLU A 248 16.34 -23.11 -1.18
C GLU A 248 16.19 -21.60 -1.40
N GLY A 249 15.21 -21.01 -0.70
CA GLY A 249 14.84 -19.60 -0.86
C GLY A 249 14.01 -19.28 -2.12
N TYR A 250 13.53 -20.29 -2.87
CA TYR A 250 12.46 -20.14 -3.88
C TYR A 250 11.15 -20.79 -3.46
N PHE A 251 11.21 -21.74 -2.53
CA PHE A 251 10.09 -22.50 -2.01
C PHE A 251 10.21 -22.60 -0.49
N GLU A 252 9.07 -22.74 0.17
CA GLU A 252 9.02 -23.00 1.60
C GLU A 252 9.15 -24.50 1.86
N PHE A 253 10.13 -24.85 2.69
CA PHE A 253 10.45 -26.24 3.02
C PHE A 253 10.30 -26.50 4.51
N LYS A 254 9.84 -27.70 4.85
CA LYS A 254 9.93 -28.26 6.21
C LYS A 254 10.80 -29.50 6.18
N ALA A 255 11.86 -29.47 6.99
CA ALA A 255 12.72 -30.62 7.20
C ALA A 255 11.93 -31.72 7.91
N LEU A 256 11.89 -32.91 7.30
CA LEU A 256 11.28 -34.11 7.89
C LEU A 256 12.33 -35.02 8.57
N GLY A 257 13.60 -34.61 8.55
CA GLY A 257 14.73 -35.38 9.05
C GLY A 257 15.32 -36.32 7.99
N THR A 258 16.21 -37.21 8.43
CA THR A 258 16.87 -38.19 7.57
C THR A 258 16.05 -39.48 7.50
N THR A 259 15.66 -39.89 6.30
CA THR A 259 14.88 -41.11 6.07
C THR A 259 15.76 -42.20 5.47
N GLN A 260 15.68 -43.41 6.02
CA GLN A 260 16.33 -44.60 5.44
C GLN A 260 15.56 -45.00 4.17
N VAL A 261 16.16 -44.73 3.00
CA VAL A 261 15.57 -45.10 1.71
C VAL A 261 16.08 -46.49 1.31
N LYS A 262 15.14 -47.43 1.13
CA LYS A 262 15.45 -48.81 0.74
C LYS A 262 16.34 -48.86 -0.51
N GLY A 263 17.57 -49.37 -0.35
CA GLY A 263 18.55 -49.53 -1.43
C GLY A 263 19.70 -48.51 -1.43
N LEU A 264 19.67 -47.51 -0.53
CA LEU A 264 20.78 -46.59 -0.29
C LEU A 264 21.48 -46.95 1.04
N ARG A 265 22.81 -46.75 1.10
CA ARG A 265 23.60 -47.04 2.32
C ARG A 265 23.41 -45.96 3.39
N ASP A 266 23.35 -44.70 2.96
CA ASP A 266 23.23 -43.54 3.85
C ASP A 266 21.78 -43.02 3.88
N PRO A 267 21.27 -42.62 5.06
CA PRO A 267 19.94 -42.03 5.18
C PRO A 267 19.91 -40.64 4.53
N LEU A 268 18.84 -40.35 3.79
CA LEU A 268 18.74 -39.15 2.97
C LEU A 268 17.82 -38.13 3.64
N ALA A 269 18.24 -36.87 3.76
CA ALA A 269 17.39 -35.81 4.29
C ALA A 269 16.24 -35.52 3.32
N ALA A 270 15.01 -35.57 3.84
CA ALA A 270 13.79 -35.31 3.09
C ALA A 270 13.15 -33.99 3.57
N TYR A 271 12.60 -33.25 2.60
CA TYR A 271 11.98 -31.96 2.83
C TYR A 271 10.60 -31.94 2.19
N GLU A 272 9.61 -31.49 2.94
CA GLU A 272 8.26 -31.24 2.43
C GLU A 272 8.18 -29.83 1.87
N VAL A 273 7.58 -29.66 0.68
CA VAL A 273 7.35 -28.36 0.04
C VAL A 273 5.92 -27.92 0.32
N PHE A 274 5.73 -26.73 0.92
CA PHE A 274 4.41 -26.18 1.21
C PHE A 274 3.92 -25.16 0.19
N GLY A 275 4.84 -24.47 -0.47
CA GLY A 275 4.50 -23.37 -1.34
C GLY A 275 5.72 -22.62 -1.87
N VAL A 276 5.47 -21.49 -2.51
CA VAL A 276 6.51 -20.60 -3.02
C VAL A 276 7.09 -19.77 -1.89
N GLY A 277 8.40 -19.62 -1.87
CA GLY A 277 9.13 -18.78 -0.92
C GLY A 277 9.13 -17.29 -1.33
N PRO A 278 9.80 -16.41 -0.55
CA PRO A 278 9.74 -14.96 -0.74
C PRO A 278 10.28 -14.47 -2.10
N LEU A 279 9.80 -13.29 -2.50
CA LEU A 279 10.16 -12.61 -3.76
C LEU A 279 11.69 -12.40 -3.87
N ARG A 280 12.24 -12.63 -5.07
CA ARG A 280 13.67 -12.41 -5.36
C ARG A 280 13.89 -11.17 -6.21
N THR A 281 15.04 -10.51 -6.01
CA THR A 281 15.45 -9.29 -6.72
C THR A 281 15.90 -9.55 -8.15
N ARG A 282 15.90 -8.49 -8.99
CA ARG A 282 16.45 -8.50 -10.37
C ARG A 282 17.81 -9.19 -10.47
N LEU A 283 18.67 -8.94 -9.49
CA LEU A 283 20.03 -9.43 -9.51
C LEU A 283 20.16 -10.87 -9.00
N GLN A 284 19.36 -11.27 -8.01
CA GLN A 284 19.30 -12.66 -7.58
C GLN A 284 18.81 -13.59 -8.71
N VAL A 285 17.97 -13.05 -9.60
CA VAL A 285 17.55 -13.76 -10.81
C VAL A 285 18.68 -13.82 -11.84
N ALA A 286 19.40 -12.72 -12.09
CA ALA A 286 20.57 -12.71 -12.99
C ALA A 286 21.73 -13.60 -12.50
N ALA A 287 21.89 -13.77 -11.18
CA ALA A 287 22.88 -14.65 -10.55
C ALA A 287 22.78 -16.12 -10.97
N HIS A 288 21.59 -16.59 -11.31
CA HIS A 288 21.36 -18.00 -11.66
C HIS A 288 21.88 -18.36 -13.06
N ARG A 289 22.03 -17.37 -13.95
CA ARG A 289 22.50 -17.55 -15.34
C ARG A 289 24.01 -17.30 -15.50
N GLY A 290 24.74 -17.19 -14.40
CA GLY A 290 26.15 -16.83 -14.40
C GLY A 290 26.34 -15.33 -14.55
N LEU A 291 26.45 -14.63 -13.42
CA LEU A 291 26.87 -13.24 -13.44
C LEU A 291 28.35 -13.13 -13.85
N ALA A 292 28.69 -12.06 -14.56
CA ALA A 292 30.08 -11.68 -14.78
C ALA A 292 30.83 -11.65 -13.42
N ARG A 293 32.11 -12.03 -13.46
CA ARG A 293 32.98 -12.09 -12.28
C ARG A 293 32.87 -10.76 -11.52
N PHE A 294 32.62 -10.83 -10.22
CA PHE A 294 32.66 -9.64 -9.39
C PHE A 294 34.13 -9.21 -9.23
N VAL A 295 34.47 -8.02 -9.73
CA VAL A 295 35.84 -7.48 -9.75
C VAL A 295 35.88 -6.18 -8.96
N GLY A 296 36.95 -6.01 -8.19
CA GLY A 296 37.12 -4.89 -7.27
C GLY A 296 36.15 -4.94 -6.08
N ARG A 297 36.04 -3.81 -5.38
CA ARG A 297 35.11 -3.57 -4.26
C ARG A 297 35.35 -4.37 -2.98
N GLN A 298 36.56 -4.87 -2.78
CA GLN A 298 36.91 -5.61 -1.56
C GLN A 298 36.81 -4.72 -0.32
N ALA A 299 37.26 -3.47 -0.40
CA ALA A 299 37.18 -2.53 0.70
C ALA A 299 35.73 -2.21 1.10
N GLU A 300 34.85 -1.99 0.12
CA GLU A 300 33.43 -1.72 0.38
C GLU A 300 32.70 -2.95 0.94
N LEU A 301 33.03 -4.16 0.46
CA LEU A 301 32.51 -5.40 1.04
C LEU A 301 32.99 -5.62 2.48
N GLU A 302 34.25 -5.32 2.78
CA GLU A 302 34.80 -5.41 4.14
C GLU A 302 34.11 -4.41 5.08
N GLN A 303 33.81 -3.20 4.60
CA GLN A 303 33.05 -2.20 5.38
C GLN A 303 31.63 -2.67 5.69
N LEU A 304 30.92 -3.25 4.72
CA LEU A 304 29.60 -3.85 4.95
C LEU A 304 29.67 -5.02 5.96
N HIS A 305 30.71 -5.83 5.88
CA HIS A 305 30.91 -6.94 6.81
C HIS A 305 31.19 -6.46 8.24
N ASN A 306 32.05 -5.45 8.39
CA ASN A 306 32.31 -4.83 9.69
C ASN A 306 31.03 -4.22 10.30
N ALA A 307 30.20 -3.57 9.48
CA ALA A 307 28.93 -3.03 9.91
C ALA A 307 27.96 -4.13 10.37
N LEU A 308 27.93 -5.27 9.68
CA LEU A 308 27.13 -6.43 10.08
C LEU A 308 27.54 -6.99 11.43
N GLU A 309 28.85 -7.15 11.68
CA GLU A 309 29.34 -7.69 12.95
C GLU A 309 29.05 -6.74 14.12
N GLN A 310 29.14 -5.42 13.91
CA GLN A 310 28.70 -4.43 14.90
C GLN A 310 27.20 -4.53 15.18
N ALA A 311 26.37 -4.63 14.14
CA ALA A 311 24.93 -4.81 14.29
C ALA A 311 24.59 -6.10 15.04
N LYS A 312 25.27 -7.22 14.74
CA LYS A 312 25.11 -8.49 15.47
C LYS A 312 25.47 -8.37 16.96
N ALA A 313 26.46 -7.55 17.28
CA ALA A 313 26.90 -7.22 18.64
C ALA A 313 25.96 -6.25 19.39
N GLY A 314 24.87 -5.79 18.76
CA GLY A 314 23.89 -4.88 19.35
C GLY A 314 24.15 -3.40 19.10
N GLN A 315 25.14 -3.06 18.26
CA GLN A 315 25.43 -1.71 17.79
C GLN A 315 24.87 -1.56 16.39
N GLY A 316 23.58 -1.27 16.25
CA GLY A 316 22.92 -1.21 14.95
C GLY A 316 23.59 -0.20 14.02
N GLN A 317 23.67 -0.53 12.74
CA GLN A 317 24.41 0.22 11.73
C GLN A 317 23.52 0.61 10.57
N ILE A 318 23.80 1.77 9.99
CA ILE A 318 23.12 2.27 8.79
C ILE A 318 24.17 2.50 7.72
N VAL A 319 24.01 1.85 6.57
CA VAL A 319 24.95 1.99 5.45
C VAL A 319 24.23 2.44 4.20
N GLY A 320 24.56 3.64 3.73
CA GLY A 320 24.04 4.22 2.49
C GLY A 320 25.03 4.02 1.34
N VAL A 321 24.65 3.25 0.33
CA VAL A 321 25.43 3.06 -0.91
C VAL A 321 24.94 4.07 -1.95
N VAL A 322 25.82 5.00 -2.32
CA VAL A 322 25.53 6.11 -3.23
C VAL A 322 26.34 5.97 -4.50
N GLY A 323 25.72 6.12 -5.66
CA GLY A 323 26.46 6.10 -6.94
C GLY A 323 25.56 6.17 -8.16
N GLU A 324 26.16 6.36 -9.33
CA GLU A 324 25.45 6.49 -10.61
C GLU A 324 24.73 5.19 -11.03
N ALA A 325 23.85 5.29 -12.03
CA ALA A 325 23.22 4.10 -12.60
C ALA A 325 24.28 3.17 -13.23
N GLY A 326 24.17 1.85 -12.99
CA GLY A 326 25.07 0.85 -13.59
C GLY A 326 26.41 0.63 -12.89
N VAL A 327 26.79 1.42 -11.88
CA VAL A 327 28.09 1.29 -11.18
C VAL A 327 28.24 0.03 -10.30
N GLY A 328 27.15 -0.74 -10.11
CA GLY A 328 27.19 -2.00 -9.36
C GLY A 328 26.63 -1.95 -7.93
N LYS A 329 25.83 -0.94 -7.57
CA LYS A 329 25.24 -0.81 -6.21
C LYS A 329 24.45 -2.04 -5.76
N SER A 330 23.44 -2.46 -6.53
CA SER A 330 22.69 -3.68 -6.24
C SER A 330 23.59 -4.93 -6.28
N ARG A 331 24.67 -4.90 -7.08
CA ARG A 331 25.64 -6.00 -7.15
C ARG A 331 26.48 -6.15 -5.89
N LEU A 332 26.91 -5.05 -5.30
CA LEU A 332 27.58 -5.05 -4.02
C LEU A 332 26.71 -5.70 -2.94
N PHE A 333 25.44 -5.29 -2.84
CA PHE A 333 24.51 -5.87 -1.86
C PHE A 333 24.23 -7.35 -2.09
N HIS A 334 24.12 -7.81 -3.34
CA HIS A 334 23.95 -9.23 -3.64
C HIS A 334 25.17 -10.08 -3.21
N GLU A 335 26.38 -9.62 -3.53
CA GLU A 335 27.62 -10.29 -3.11
C GLU A 335 27.77 -10.30 -1.58
N PHE A 336 27.36 -9.22 -0.92
CA PHE A 336 27.31 -9.14 0.53
C PHE A 336 26.27 -10.10 1.13
N LYS A 337 25.04 -10.13 0.59
CA LYS A 337 23.94 -10.99 1.05
C LYS A 337 24.31 -12.46 1.03
N ALA A 338 24.95 -12.93 -0.04
CA ALA A 338 25.40 -14.31 -0.15
C ALA A 338 26.36 -14.72 0.99
N ARG A 339 27.09 -13.76 1.56
CA ARG A 339 28.00 -13.97 2.70
C ARG A 339 27.31 -13.74 4.05
N SER A 340 26.29 -12.88 4.13
CA SER A 340 25.59 -12.52 5.36
C SER A 340 24.45 -13.49 5.75
N GLN A 341 23.98 -14.34 4.83
CA GLN A 341 22.86 -15.29 5.03
C GLN A 341 22.98 -16.21 6.26
N ARG A 342 24.18 -16.41 6.80
CA ARG A 342 24.39 -17.25 7.99
C ARG A 342 24.14 -16.45 9.27
N GLY A 343 22.98 -16.64 9.88
CA GLY A 343 22.67 -16.17 11.24
C GLY A 343 21.96 -14.81 11.34
N CYS A 344 21.38 -14.33 10.24
CA CYS A 344 20.56 -13.11 10.20
C CYS A 344 19.27 -13.36 9.42
N LEU A 345 18.18 -12.70 9.82
CA LEU A 345 16.96 -12.61 9.00
C LEU A 345 17.10 -11.40 8.06
N ILE A 346 17.01 -11.66 6.75
CA ILE A 346 17.15 -10.64 5.71
C ILE A 346 15.77 -10.28 5.17
N LEU A 347 15.40 -9.01 5.22
CA LEU A 347 14.18 -8.47 4.63
C LEU A 347 14.56 -7.40 3.61
N GLU A 348 14.07 -7.55 2.38
CA GLU A 348 14.39 -6.64 1.28
C GLU A 348 13.11 -6.10 0.62
N THR A 349 13.20 -4.86 0.16
CA THR A 349 12.15 -4.17 -0.59
C THR A 349 12.74 -3.23 -1.64
N PHE A 350 11.97 -2.95 -2.69
CA PHE A 350 12.41 -2.21 -3.87
C PHE A 350 11.42 -1.10 -4.18
N SER A 351 11.94 0.06 -4.55
CA SER A 351 11.09 1.14 -5.06
C SER A 351 11.03 1.07 -6.59
N VAL A 352 9.82 1.12 -7.14
CA VAL A 352 9.59 1.16 -8.59
C VAL A 352 9.43 2.60 -9.08
N SER A 353 9.76 2.91 -10.33
CA SER A 353 9.77 4.29 -10.84
C SER A 353 8.42 5.02 -10.78
N HIS A 354 7.31 4.29 -10.84
CA HIS A 354 5.96 4.83 -10.60
C HIS A 354 5.54 4.78 -9.11
N GLY A 355 6.30 4.09 -8.27
CA GLY A 355 6.04 3.78 -6.86
C GLY A 355 5.87 5.01 -5.94
N LYS A 356 6.43 6.17 -6.31
CA LYS A 356 6.23 7.44 -5.59
C LYS A 356 4.76 7.84 -5.44
N ALA A 357 3.90 7.36 -6.34
CA ALA A 357 2.48 7.63 -6.26
C ALA A 357 1.75 6.77 -5.21
N PHE A 358 2.42 5.78 -4.60
CA PHE A 358 1.81 4.73 -3.79
C PHE A 358 2.27 4.82 -2.34
N ALA A 359 1.42 5.32 -1.44
CA ALA A 359 1.74 5.45 -0.02
C ALA A 359 2.07 4.08 0.60
N TYR A 360 3.21 4.01 1.29
CA TYR A 360 3.72 2.85 2.03
C TYR A 360 4.05 1.61 1.18
N LEU A 361 4.11 1.70 -0.15
CA LEU A 361 4.22 0.49 -0.98
C LEU A 361 5.45 -0.36 -0.63
N PRO A 362 6.68 0.19 -0.58
CA PRO A 362 7.85 -0.61 -0.20
C PRO A 362 7.77 -1.16 1.23
N LEU A 363 7.13 -0.44 2.15
CA LEU A 363 6.93 -0.89 3.53
C LEU A 363 5.91 -2.04 3.62
N ILE A 364 4.80 -1.95 2.87
CA ILE A 364 3.80 -3.02 2.79
C ILE A 364 4.42 -4.28 2.21
N GLU A 365 5.22 -4.17 1.15
CA GLU A 365 5.92 -5.31 0.55
C GLU A 365 6.96 -5.92 1.51
N LEU A 366 7.71 -5.09 2.24
CA LEU A 366 8.61 -5.56 3.31
C LEU A 366 7.85 -6.36 4.38
N LEU A 367 6.68 -5.88 4.81
CA LEU A 367 5.85 -6.55 5.82
C LEU A 367 5.19 -7.82 5.28
N LYS A 368 4.69 -7.82 4.04
CA LYS A 368 4.18 -9.04 3.41
C LYS A 368 5.27 -10.11 3.35
N ASN A 369 6.50 -9.74 2.98
CA ASN A 369 7.65 -10.65 3.01
C ASN A 369 7.96 -11.15 4.43
N TYR A 370 7.90 -10.28 5.44
CA TYR A 370 8.11 -10.67 6.84
C TYR A 370 7.05 -11.66 7.35
N PHE A 371 5.78 -11.44 7.02
CA PHE A 371 4.64 -12.27 7.43
C PHE A 371 4.36 -13.46 6.50
N GLN A 372 5.13 -13.62 5.41
CA GLN A 372 4.89 -14.61 4.35
C GLN A 372 3.46 -14.52 3.77
N ILE A 373 3.00 -13.30 3.48
CA ILE A 373 1.71 -13.02 2.84
C ILE A 373 1.87 -13.06 1.32
N THR A 374 1.01 -13.82 0.64
CA THR A 374 1.00 -14.00 -0.81
C THR A 374 -0.28 -13.43 -1.43
N ALA A 375 -0.29 -13.20 -2.74
CA ALA A 375 -1.47 -12.70 -3.47
C ALA A 375 -2.68 -13.65 -3.44
N GLN A 376 -2.50 -14.90 -3.00
CA GLN A 376 -3.55 -15.91 -2.91
C GLN A 376 -4.20 -15.97 -1.52
N ASP A 377 -3.60 -15.29 -0.53
CA ASP A 377 -4.11 -15.30 0.84
C ASP A 377 -5.41 -14.48 0.94
N SER A 378 -6.43 -15.06 1.57
CA SER A 378 -7.64 -14.32 1.94
C SER A 378 -7.34 -13.37 3.10
N GLU A 379 -8.16 -12.31 3.27
CA GLU A 379 -8.04 -11.38 4.40
C GLU A 379 -7.96 -12.09 5.77
N ARG A 380 -8.73 -13.19 5.92
CA ARG A 380 -8.69 -14.06 7.10
C ARG A 380 -7.33 -14.72 7.28
N THR A 381 -6.77 -15.29 6.23
CA THR A 381 -5.46 -15.97 6.26
C THR A 381 -4.34 -14.97 6.57
N CYS A 382 -4.38 -13.80 5.95
CA CYS A 382 -3.43 -12.71 6.25
C CYS A 382 -3.49 -12.32 7.73
N ARG A 383 -4.70 -12.17 8.31
CA ARG A 383 -4.87 -11.88 9.72
C ARG A 383 -4.27 -12.97 10.61
N GLU A 384 -4.57 -14.24 10.33
CA GLU A 384 -4.05 -15.37 11.09
C GLU A 384 -2.52 -15.42 11.07
N LYS A 385 -1.89 -15.19 9.90
CA LYS A 385 -0.42 -15.10 9.75
C LYS A 385 0.18 -13.96 10.57
N VAL A 386 -0.38 -12.75 10.46
CA VAL A 386 0.09 -11.56 11.21
C VAL A 386 -0.05 -11.78 12.71
N THR A 387 -1.24 -12.17 13.17
CA THR A 387 -1.52 -12.41 14.60
C THR A 387 -0.64 -13.51 15.16
N GLY A 388 -0.53 -14.65 14.46
CA GLY A 388 0.32 -15.76 14.89
C GLY A 388 1.78 -15.36 15.02
N LYS A 389 2.34 -14.68 14.01
CA LYS A 389 3.74 -14.25 14.01
C LYS A 389 4.04 -13.24 15.11
N VAL A 390 3.23 -12.19 15.26
CA VAL A 390 3.45 -11.14 16.29
C VAL A 390 3.34 -11.72 17.70
N LEU A 391 2.32 -12.53 17.99
CA LEU A 391 2.15 -13.11 19.33
C LEU A 391 3.20 -14.17 19.65
N SER A 392 3.71 -14.89 18.64
CA SER A 392 4.84 -15.82 18.81
C SER A 392 6.15 -15.10 19.14
N LEU A 393 6.32 -13.87 18.67
CA LEU A 393 7.48 -13.04 18.96
C LEU A 393 7.44 -12.51 20.40
N GLU A 394 6.33 -11.86 20.77
CA GLU A 394 6.10 -11.42 22.14
C GLU A 394 4.62 -11.08 22.39
N ARG A 395 4.06 -11.58 23.50
CA ARG A 395 2.66 -11.32 23.85
C ARG A 395 2.36 -9.85 24.15
N THR A 396 3.34 -9.08 24.59
CA THR A 396 3.19 -7.64 24.86
C THR A 396 2.94 -6.82 23.59
N LEU A 397 3.20 -7.36 22.40
CA LEU A 397 2.94 -6.72 21.11
C LEU A 397 1.49 -6.90 20.63
N GLU A 398 0.63 -7.56 21.40
CA GLU A 398 -0.80 -7.72 21.07
C GLU A 398 -1.48 -6.35 20.85
N ASP A 399 -1.10 -5.33 21.62
CA ASP A 399 -1.59 -3.95 21.46
C ASP A 399 -1.15 -3.29 20.13
N ARG A 400 -0.18 -3.89 19.41
CA ARG A 400 0.35 -3.40 18.14
C ARG A 400 -0.30 -4.01 16.91
N LEU A 401 -0.98 -5.15 17.06
CA LEU A 401 -1.66 -5.85 15.97
C LEU A 401 -2.61 -4.97 15.14
N PRO A 402 -3.46 -4.12 15.75
CA PRO A 402 -4.37 -3.29 14.99
C PRO A 402 -3.66 -2.44 13.94
N TYR A 403 -2.52 -1.83 14.32
CA TYR A 403 -1.79 -0.90 13.45
C TYR A 403 -1.10 -1.60 12.28
N VAL A 404 -0.57 -2.81 12.51
CA VAL A 404 0.06 -3.61 11.44
C VAL A 404 -1.00 -4.10 10.45
N LEU A 405 -2.12 -4.63 10.95
CA LEU A 405 -3.24 -5.07 10.13
C LEU A 405 -3.83 -3.91 9.32
N TYR A 406 -3.95 -2.74 9.95
CA TYR A 406 -4.41 -1.50 9.33
C TYR A 406 -3.56 -1.09 8.12
N LEU A 407 -2.23 -1.11 8.26
CA LEU A 407 -1.34 -0.78 7.15
C LEU A 407 -1.51 -1.75 5.97
N LEU A 408 -1.74 -3.03 6.27
CA LEU A 408 -2.01 -4.08 5.29
C LEU A 408 -3.43 -4.02 4.70
N GLY A 409 -4.25 -3.04 5.07
CA GLY A 409 -5.63 -2.87 4.58
C GLY A 409 -6.64 -3.84 5.19
N ILE A 410 -6.30 -4.49 6.31
CA ILE A 410 -7.15 -5.46 7.00
C ILE A 410 -7.91 -4.76 8.12
N SER A 411 -9.24 -4.82 8.08
CA SER A 411 -10.08 -4.14 9.08
C SER A 411 -10.21 -4.98 10.34
N GLU A 412 -10.08 -4.38 11.53
CA GLU A 412 -10.25 -5.09 12.80
C GLU A 412 -11.46 -4.55 13.57
N GLN A 413 -12.41 -5.45 13.90
CA GLN A 413 -13.60 -5.10 14.67
C GLN A 413 -13.21 -4.80 16.12
N GLY A 414 -13.68 -3.67 16.67
CA GLY A 414 -13.37 -3.24 18.03
C GLY A 414 -12.01 -2.52 18.19
N SER A 415 -11.28 -2.30 17.09
CA SER A 415 -10.05 -1.52 17.09
C SER A 415 -10.31 -0.05 17.40
N ALA A 416 -9.45 0.56 18.21
CA ALA A 416 -9.50 1.99 18.54
C ALA A 416 -8.87 2.88 17.45
N LEU A 417 -8.55 2.34 16.26
CA LEU A 417 -7.95 3.09 15.16
C LEU A 417 -8.88 4.13 14.53
N PRO A 418 -10.15 3.82 14.18
CA PRO A 418 -11.06 4.77 13.51
C PRO A 418 -11.22 6.10 14.28
N ASP A 419 -10.97 5.99 15.58
CA ASP A 419 -11.14 6.97 16.63
C ASP A 419 -9.93 7.88 16.90
N MET A 420 -8.76 7.54 16.35
CA MET A 420 -7.55 8.35 16.44
C MET A 420 -7.53 9.41 15.34
N THR A 421 -6.88 10.55 15.60
CA THR A 421 -6.52 11.40 14.47
C THR A 421 -5.59 10.65 13.52
N PRO A 422 -5.68 10.93 12.23
CA PRO A 422 -4.83 10.27 11.25
C PRO A 422 -3.34 10.41 11.51
N GLN A 423 -2.91 11.58 12.00
CA GLN A 423 -1.51 11.80 12.37
C GLN A 423 -1.06 10.85 13.48
N ILE A 424 -1.83 10.70 14.56
CA ILE A 424 -1.48 9.75 15.62
C ILE A 424 -1.58 8.32 15.14
N ARG A 425 -2.58 8.00 14.32
CA ARG A 425 -2.71 6.66 13.75
C ARG A 425 -1.46 6.29 12.95
N ARG A 426 -0.96 7.23 12.13
CA ARG A 426 0.29 7.11 11.38
C ARG A 426 1.49 6.95 12.30
N GLU A 427 1.68 7.84 13.28
CA GLU A 427 2.79 7.78 14.24
C GLU A 427 2.80 6.45 15.03
N ARG A 428 1.65 5.99 15.51
CA ARG A 428 1.53 4.70 16.20
C ARG A 428 1.73 3.50 15.28
N THR A 429 1.38 3.63 13.99
CA THR A 429 1.69 2.60 12.99
C THR A 429 3.19 2.50 12.76
N PHE A 430 3.89 3.64 12.63
CA PHE A 430 5.35 3.66 12.55
C PHE A 430 6.00 3.10 13.81
N GLU A 431 5.49 3.47 14.99
CA GLU A 431 5.98 2.94 16.26
C GLU A 431 5.74 1.42 16.36
N ALA A 432 4.56 0.93 15.97
CA ALA A 432 4.21 -0.49 16.00
C ALA A 432 5.15 -1.32 15.13
N ILE A 433 5.39 -0.87 13.90
CA ILE A 433 6.30 -1.56 12.97
C ILE A 433 7.75 -1.47 13.45
N THR A 434 8.16 -0.30 13.94
CA THR A 434 9.52 -0.11 14.48
C THR A 434 9.75 -1.01 15.69
N ARG A 435 8.80 -1.07 16.63
CA ARG A 435 8.87 -1.97 17.80
C ARG A 435 8.89 -3.44 17.38
N LEU A 436 8.08 -3.83 16.39
CA LEU A 436 8.07 -5.17 15.83
C LEU A 436 9.46 -5.56 15.30
N LEU A 437 10.07 -4.72 14.45
CA LEU A 437 11.39 -4.97 13.88
C LEU A 437 12.49 -4.95 14.95
N VAL A 438 12.50 -3.98 15.86
CA VAL A 438 13.47 -3.93 16.97
C VAL A 438 13.33 -5.16 17.86
N ARG A 439 12.11 -5.61 18.15
CA ARG A 439 11.90 -6.79 18.98
C ARG A 439 12.35 -8.08 18.30
N GLU A 440 12.06 -8.23 17.01
CA GLU A 440 12.55 -9.34 16.18
C GLU A 440 14.10 -9.35 16.16
N SER A 441 14.73 -8.17 16.09
CA SER A 441 16.20 -8.04 16.11
C SER A 441 16.85 -8.64 17.36
N LEU A 442 16.16 -8.60 18.51
CA LEU A 442 16.66 -9.18 19.75
C LEU A 442 16.68 -10.72 19.68
N ASN A 443 15.71 -11.34 18.99
CA ASN A 443 15.70 -12.79 18.79
C ASN A 443 16.76 -13.22 17.76
N GLN A 444 16.86 -12.49 16.66
CA GLN A 444 17.84 -12.75 15.60
C GLN A 444 18.24 -11.43 14.92
N PRO A 445 19.53 -11.21 14.59
CA PRO A 445 19.96 -10.02 13.86
C PRO A 445 19.17 -9.81 12.56
N LEU A 446 18.82 -8.55 12.26
CA LEU A 446 18.10 -8.20 11.04
C LEU A 446 18.98 -7.45 10.06
N GLU A 447 18.88 -7.82 8.80
CA GLU A 447 19.40 -7.06 7.66
C GLU A 447 18.21 -6.52 6.87
N LEU A 448 18.00 -5.21 6.91
CA LEU A 448 16.92 -4.52 6.20
C LEU A 448 17.49 -3.84 4.97
N LEU A 449 17.01 -4.18 3.78
CA LEU A 449 17.50 -3.62 2.52
C LEU A 449 16.41 -2.85 1.80
N PHE A 450 16.63 -1.56 1.57
CA PHE A 450 15.79 -0.72 0.71
C PHE A 450 16.60 -0.35 -0.53
N ASP A 451 16.12 -0.81 -1.68
CA ASP A 451 16.74 -0.51 -2.98
C ASP A 451 16.03 0.66 -3.68
N ASP A 452 16.80 1.41 -4.46
CA ASP A 452 16.35 2.53 -5.31
C ASP A 452 15.56 3.64 -4.56
N LEU A 453 16.09 4.15 -3.44
CA LEU A 453 15.45 5.19 -2.61
C LEU A 453 15.04 6.46 -3.37
N GLN A 454 15.67 6.76 -4.51
CA GLN A 454 15.24 7.88 -5.36
C GLN A 454 13.79 7.77 -5.83
N TRP A 455 13.19 6.57 -5.76
CA TRP A 455 11.79 6.28 -6.11
C TRP A 455 10.89 6.00 -4.91
N LEU A 456 11.40 6.17 -3.68
CA LEU A 456 10.64 5.93 -2.45
C LEU A 456 9.46 6.92 -2.34
N ASP A 457 8.31 6.43 -1.86
CA ASP A 457 7.18 7.29 -1.53
C ASP A 457 7.43 8.08 -0.24
N SER A 458 6.81 9.26 -0.12
CA SER A 458 7.04 10.18 1.01
C SER A 458 6.65 9.59 2.36
N GLU A 459 5.71 8.65 2.37
CA GLU A 459 5.23 8.05 3.61
C GLU A 459 6.18 6.94 4.11
N THR A 460 6.72 6.12 3.21
CA THR A 460 7.82 5.19 3.55
C THR A 460 9.11 5.94 3.93
N GLU A 461 9.40 7.07 3.28
CA GLU A 461 10.53 7.94 3.65
C GLU A 461 10.39 8.44 5.10
N ALA A 462 9.22 8.94 5.46
CA ALA A 462 8.95 9.38 6.83
C ALA A 462 9.00 8.23 7.85
N PHE A 463 8.62 7.01 7.47
CA PHE A 463 8.81 5.82 8.31
C PHE A 463 10.30 5.51 8.51
N LEU A 464 11.12 5.59 7.46
CA LEU A 464 12.57 5.35 7.56
C LEU A 464 13.23 6.31 8.54
N ASP A 465 12.83 7.59 8.56
CA ASP A 465 13.33 8.56 9.55
C ASP A 465 13.06 8.10 10.99
N VAL A 466 11.85 7.58 11.27
CA VAL A 466 11.49 7.05 12.60
C VAL A 466 12.26 5.77 12.94
N LEU A 467 12.44 4.87 11.97
CA LEU A 467 13.19 3.63 12.16
C LEU A 467 14.66 3.91 12.45
N ILE A 468 15.28 4.84 11.71
CA ILE A 468 16.69 5.24 11.84
C ILE A 468 17.02 5.78 13.23
N ASP A 469 16.08 6.46 13.89
CA ASP A 469 16.22 6.91 15.28
C ASP A 469 16.32 5.76 16.30
N ARG A 470 15.88 4.54 15.95
CA ARG A 470 15.85 3.37 16.85
C ARG A 470 16.92 2.32 16.55
N ILE A 471 17.58 2.41 15.40
CA ILE A 471 18.61 1.45 14.98
C ILE A 471 19.83 1.39 15.91
N PRO A 472 20.40 2.50 16.42
CA PRO A 472 21.68 2.44 17.16
C PRO A 472 21.69 1.47 18.37
N SER A 473 20.52 1.24 18.98
CA SER A 473 20.33 0.34 20.12
C SER A 473 19.78 -1.05 19.76
N ALA A 474 19.68 -1.39 18.47
CA ALA A 474 19.06 -2.62 17.97
C ALA A 474 20.07 -3.49 17.22
N ARG A 475 19.77 -4.78 17.05
CA ARG A 475 20.61 -5.70 16.26
C ARG A 475 20.21 -5.65 14.78
N ILE A 476 20.22 -4.44 14.22
CA ILE A 476 19.72 -4.14 12.87
C ILE A 476 20.85 -3.52 12.04
N LEU A 477 21.08 -4.08 10.85
CA LEU A 477 21.84 -3.45 9.77
C LEU A 477 20.84 -2.94 8.72
N LEU A 478 20.74 -1.62 8.55
CA LEU A 478 19.92 -1.00 7.53
C LEU A 478 20.78 -0.61 6.32
N LEU A 479 20.51 -1.23 5.18
CA LEU A 479 21.18 -1.03 3.91
C LEU A 479 20.30 -0.24 2.96
N LEU A 480 20.84 0.87 2.46
CA LEU A 480 20.08 1.87 1.71
C LEU A 480 20.81 2.17 0.40
N ASN A 481 20.15 1.95 -0.73
CA ASN A 481 20.73 2.22 -2.06
C ASN A 481 20.08 3.46 -2.69
N CYS A 482 20.87 4.46 -3.05
CA CYS A 482 20.37 5.69 -3.66
C CYS A 482 21.29 6.28 -4.74
N ARG A 483 20.73 7.18 -5.55
CA ARG A 483 21.49 8.03 -6.47
C ARG A 483 22.03 9.26 -5.76
N PRO A 484 23.13 9.89 -6.26
CA PRO A 484 23.69 11.09 -5.65
C PRO A 484 22.71 12.26 -5.51
N GLU A 485 21.67 12.31 -6.35
CA GLU A 485 20.63 13.33 -6.32
C GLU A 485 19.67 13.20 -5.12
N TYR A 486 19.59 12.02 -4.50
CA TYR A 486 18.67 11.76 -3.39
C TYR A 486 19.18 12.43 -2.11
N GLN A 487 18.36 13.31 -1.54
CA GLN A 487 18.68 14.07 -0.34
C GLN A 487 17.99 13.45 0.87
N HIS A 488 18.71 13.34 1.99
CA HIS A 488 18.17 12.78 3.22
C HIS A 488 18.73 13.48 4.47
N GLY A 489 17.98 13.48 5.57
CA GLY A 489 18.31 14.24 6.79
C GLY A 489 19.37 13.59 7.69
N TRP A 490 19.57 12.28 7.59
CA TRP A 490 20.34 11.47 8.55
C TRP A 490 21.85 11.35 8.25
N GLY A 491 22.37 12.11 7.30
CA GLY A 491 23.80 12.09 6.93
C GLY A 491 24.77 12.52 8.04
N HIS A 492 24.28 13.20 9.08
CA HIS A 492 25.09 13.69 10.20
C HIS A 492 25.14 12.72 11.40
N LYS A 493 24.45 11.57 11.32
CA LYS A 493 24.41 10.60 12.41
C LYS A 493 25.71 9.81 12.54
N ARG A 494 26.08 9.45 13.77
CA ARG A 494 27.32 8.71 14.06
C ARG A 494 27.29 7.27 13.53
N ASP A 495 26.12 6.64 13.57
CA ASP A 495 25.91 5.25 13.17
C ASP A 495 25.58 5.12 11.67
N TYR A 496 25.72 6.22 10.91
CA TYR A 496 25.56 6.26 9.47
C TYR A 496 26.93 6.26 8.77
N THR A 497 27.11 5.30 7.88
CA THR A 497 28.28 5.21 6.98
C THR A 497 27.84 5.35 5.54
N GLN A 498 28.40 6.33 4.82
CA GLN A 498 28.15 6.50 3.40
C GLN A 498 29.25 5.82 2.57
N LEU A 499 28.86 4.89 1.71
CA LEU A 499 29.72 4.22 0.73
C LEU A 499 29.47 4.80 -0.66
N ARG A 500 30.38 5.63 -1.15
CA ARG A 500 30.32 6.16 -2.50
C ARG A 500 30.94 5.16 -3.49
N LEU A 501 30.14 4.66 -4.42
CA LEU A 501 30.62 3.83 -5.53
C LEU A 501 30.84 4.69 -6.76
N ASP A 502 32.10 5.03 -7.01
CA ASP A 502 32.54 5.62 -8.28
C ASP A 502 32.62 4.53 -9.37
N PRO A 503 32.85 4.83 -10.67
CA PRO A 503 33.16 3.82 -11.67
C PRO A 503 34.40 2.97 -11.31
N LEU A 504 34.57 1.78 -11.90
CA LEU A 504 35.73 0.95 -11.62
C LEU A 504 37.02 1.66 -12.06
N GLY A 505 38.02 1.64 -11.18
CA GLY A 505 39.36 2.12 -11.50
C GLY A 505 39.99 1.27 -12.62
N GLN A 506 41.08 1.77 -13.23
CA GLN A 506 41.65 1.12 -14.40
C GLN A 506 41.98 -0.36 -14.16
N ALA A 507 42.59 -0.74 -13.04
CA ALA A 507 42.95 -2.13 -12.76
C ALA A 507 41.73 -3.06 -12.70
N ASP A 508 40.68 -2.67 -11.96
CA ASP A 508 39.46 -3.46 -11.81
C ASP A 508 38.66 -3.53 -13.10
N ALA A 509 38.59 -2.43 -13.85
CA ALA A 509 37.92 -2.40 -15.16
C ALA A 509 38.63 -3.31 -16.18
N HIS A 510 39.97 -3.36 -16.19
CA HIS A 510 40.70 -4.33 -16.98
C HIS A 510 40.43 -5.77 -16.53
N GLY A 511 40.31 -6.01 -15.22
CA GLY A 511 39.94 -7.32 -14.67
C GLY A 511 38.54 -7.78 -15.12
N LEU A 512 37.56 -6.87 -15.17
CA LEU A 512 36.23 -7.18 -15.70
C LEU A 512 36.30 -7.46 -17.21
N LEU A 513 36.99 -6.62 -17.98
CA LEU A 513 37.14 -6.82 -19.42
C LEU A 513 37.94 -8.08 -19.76
N ALA A 514 38.90 -8.47 -18.92
CA ALA A 514 39.59 -9.75 -19.04
C ALA A 514 38.63 -10.93 -18.83
N ALA A 515 37.74 -10.85 -17.84
CA ALA A 515 36.72 -11.88 -17.64
C ALA A 515 35.72 -11.97 -18.80
N LEU A 516 35.35 -10.84 -19.41
CA LEU A 516 34.40 -10.79 -20.51
C LEU A 516 35.02 -11.17 -21.88
N LEU A 517 36.21 -10.65 -22.18
CA LEU A 517 36.87 -10.78 -23.49
C LEU A 517 37.97 -11.85 -23.52
N GLY A 518 38.67 -12.09 -22.42
CA GLY A 518 39.86 -12.94 -22.33
C GLY A 518 41.17 -12.15 -22.29
N ASP A 519 42.29 -12.85 -22.09
CA ASP A 519 43.62 -12.26 -21.84
C ASP A 519 44.51 -12.12 -23.08
N ASP A 520 43.97 -12.33 -24.28
CA ASP A 520 44.74 -12.21 -25.52
C ASP A 520 45.28 -10.77 -25.70
N PRO A 521 46.60 -10.58 -25.89
CA PRO A 521 47.21 -9.28 -26.16
C PRO A 521 46.59 -8.53 -27.35
N ALA A 522 46.06 -9.25 -28.35
CA ALA A 522 45.40 -8.66 -29.51
C ALA A 522 44.13 -7.85 -29.14
N LEU A 523 43.51 -8.14 -27.98
CA LEU A 523 42.32 -7.44 -27.49
C LEU A 523 42.65 -6.14 -26.74
N MET A 524 43.93 -5.84 -26.46
CA MET A 524 44.30 -4.73 -25.58
C MET A 524 43.85 -3.36 -26.10
N SER A 525 43.97 -3.13 -27.41
CA SER A 525 43.51 -1.89 -28.05
C SER A 525 41.99 -1.71 -27.93
N LEU A 526 41.22 -2.80 -28.04
CA LEU A 526 39.78 -2.80 -27.82
C LEU A 526 39.43 -2.58 -26.34
N LYS A 527 40.12 -3.23 -25.40
CA LYS A 527 39.94 -3.04 -23.95
C LYS A 527 40.13 -1.57 -23.57
N LEU A 528 41.18 -0.93 -24.07
CA LEU A 528 41.44 0.50 -23.85
C LEU A 528 40.37 1.40 -24.47
N LEU A 529 39.89 1.06 -25.67
CA LEU A 529 38.83 1.82 -26.33
C LEU A 529 37.50 1.72 -25.56
N ILE A 530 37.13 0.52 -25.10
CA ILE A 530 35.95 0.29 -24.27
C ILE A 530 36.08 1.04 -22.95
N LEU A 531 37.23 0.93 -22.27
CA LEU A 531 37.48 1.64 -21.01
C LEU A 531 37.36 3.16 -21.16
N LYS A 532 37.95 3.72 -22.23
CA LYS A 532 37.89 5.16 -22.52
C LYS A 532 36.45 5.64 -22.79
N LYS A 533 35.61 4.82 -23.41
CA LYS A 533 34.24 5.18 -23.79
C LYS A 533 33.21 4.93 -22.68
N THR A 534 33.46 3.95 -21.84
CA THR A 534 32.56 3.57 -20.73
C THR A 534 32.93 4.23 -19.41
N GLU A 535 34.10 4.88 -19.35
CA GLU A 535 34.67 5.53 -18.16
C GLU A 535 34.70 4.59 -16.94
N GLY A 536 34.83 3.28 -17.17
CA GLY A 536 34.89 2.27 -16.12
C GLY A 536 33.55 1.87 -15.51
N ASN A 537 32.41 2.28 -16.08
CA ASN A 537 31.09 1.83 -15.63
C ASN A 537 30.88 0.33 -15.99
N PRO A 538 30.74 -0.58 -15.01
CA PRO A 538 30.64 -2.03 -15.25
C PRO A 538 29.52 -2.40 -16.19
N PHE A 539 28.33 -1.81 -15.99
CA PHE A 539 27.18 -2.07 -16.83
C PHE A 539 27.44 -1.67 -18.29
N PHE A 540 28.08 -0.52 -18.52
CA PHE A 540 28.35 -0.08 -19.90
C PHE A 540 29.40 -0.96 -20.57
N MET A 541 30.40 -1.43 -19.81
CA MET A 541 31.40 -2.35 -20.32
C MET A 541 30.78 -3.66 -20.78
N GLU A 542 29.89 -4.26 -19.97
CA GLU A 542 29.15 -5.46 -20.36
C GLU A 542 28.31 -5.24 -21.62
N GLU A 543 27.53 -4.15 -21.68
CA GLU A 543 26.64 -3.83 -22.81
C GLU A 543 27.40 -3.55 -24.11
N VAL A 544 28.53 -2.84 -24.05
CA VAL A 544 29.37 -2.61 -25.23
C VAL A 544 29.96 -3.93 -25.72
N VAL A 545 30.46 -4.77 -24.82
CA VAL A 545 31.04 -6.08 -25.16
C VAL A 545 29.98 -7.02 -25.75
N GLN A 546 28.74 -6.95 -25.27
CA GLN A 546 27.61 -7.71 -25.82
C GLN A 546 27.23 -7.19 -27.22
N THR A 547 27.15 -5.87 -27.40
CA THR A 547 26.87 -5.23 -28.69
C THR A 547 27.87 -5.66 -29.76
N LEU A 548 29.16 -5.77 -29.42
CA LEU A 548 30.21 -6.19 -30.35
C LEU A 548 30.14 -7.67 -30.71
N VAL A 549 29.62 -8.52 -29.83
CA VAL A 549 29.33 -9.94 -30.16
C VAL A 549 28.14 -10.02 -31.11
N GLU A 550 27.09 -9.24 -30.88
CA GLU A 550 25.93 -9.17 -31.77
C GLU A 550 26.31 -8.70 -33.19
N GLU A 551 27.29 -7.79 -33.31
CA GLU A 551 27.86 -7.36 -34.60
C GLU A 551 28.73 -8.41 -35.28
N LYS A 552 29.01 -9.54 -34.62
CA LYS A 552 30.04 -10.51 -35.02
C LYS A 552 31.43 -9.88 -35.14
N ALA A 553 31.66 -8.70 -34.56
CA ALA A 553 32.98 -8.08 -34.43
C ALA A 553 33.84 -8.82 -33.40
N LEU A 554 33.20 -9.49 -32.45
CA LEU A 554 33.79 -10.43 -31.50
C LEU A 554 33.18 -11.82 -31.67
N LEU A 555 34.03 -12.85 -31.73
CA LEU A 555 33.61 -14.25 -31.81
C LEU A 555 34.19 -15.06 -30.64
N GLY A 556 33.46 -16.08 -30.20
CA GLY A 556 33.88 -17.02 -29.14
C GLY A 556 33.18 -16.80 -27.79
N GLU A 557 33.45 -17.71 -26.86
CA GLU A 557 32.86 -17.73 -25.52
C GLU A 557 33.39 -16.59 -24.62
N PRO A 558 32.63 -16.15 -23.60
CA PRO A 558 33.11 -15.21 -22.59
C PRO A 558 34.49 -15.62 -22.03
N GLY A 559 35.43 -14.67 -21.97
CA GLY A 559 36.80 -14.92 -21.51
C GLY A 559 37.73 -15.59 -22.55
N ARG A 560 37.24 -15.93 -23.75
CA ARG A 560 38.03 -16.48 -24.87
C ARG A 560 37.61 -15.88 -26.22
N ARG A 561 37.32 -14.59 -26.25
CA ARG A 561 36.84 -13.89 -27.45
C ARG A 561 37.99 -13.50 -28.37
N ARG A 562 37.72 -13.38 -29.66
CA ARG A 562 38.67 -12.92 -30.70
C ARG A 562 38.07 -11.79 -31.51
N VAL A 563 38.91 -10.85 -31.94
CA VAL A 563 38.52 -9.71 -32.78
C VAL A 563 38.49 -10.14 -34.23
N GLU A 564 37.33 -9.98 -34.88
CA GLU A 564 37.17 -10.20 -36.33
C GLU A 564 37.31 -8.87 -37.11
N THR A 565 36.87 -7.75 -36.51
CA THR A 565 36.88 -6.41 -37.14
C THR A 565 37.78 -5.44 -36.37
N ALA A 566 38.61 -4.67 -37.08
CA ALA A 566 39.58 -3.77 -36.45
C ALA A 566 38.93 -2.75 -35.48
N PRO A 567 39.46 -2.56 -34.24
CA PRO A 567 38.82 -1.71 -33.22
C PRO A 567 38.61 -0.24 -33.62
N ALA A 568 39.44 0.30 -34.51
CA ALA A 568 39.35 1.68 -34.98
C ALA A 568 38.15 1.93 -35.92
N ALA A 569 37.53 0.89 -36.48
CA ALA A 569 36.36 0.98 -37.35
C ALA A 569 35.02 0.84 -36.59
N LEU A 570 35.07 0.53 -35.29
CA LEU A 570 33.89 0.31 -34.45
C LEU A 570 33.24 1.65 -34.05
N HIS A 571 32.01 1.87 -34.51
CA HIS A 571 31.22 3.03 -34.12
C HIS A 571 30.55 2.77 -32.77
N MET A 572 31.23 3.13 -31.67
CA MET A 572 30.67 2.95 -30.31
C MET A 572 29.96 4.23 -29.83
N PRO A 573 28.66 4.16 -29.46
CA PRO A 573 27.92 5.27 -28.89
C PRO A 573 28.60 5.83 -27.63
N ALA A 574 28.47 7.15 -27.41
CA ALA A 574 29.12 7.85 -26.29
C ALA A 574 28.32 7.78 -24.97
N THR A 575 27.09 7.29 -24.99
CA THR A 575 26.20 7.24 -23.82
C THR A 575 25.55 5.86 -23.68
N VAL A 576 25.17 5.51 -22.46
CA VAL A 576 24.44 4.27 -22.13
C VAL A 576 23.15 4.12 -22.92
N GLN A 577 22.39 5.21 -22.98
CA GLN A 577 21.14 5.26 -23.72
C GLN A 577 21.41 5.04 -25.21
N GLY A 578 22.54 5.54 -25.72
CA GLY A 578 22.98 5.30 -27.09
C GLY A 578 23.36 3.84 -27.37
N VAL A 579 24.04 3.16 -26.43
CA VAL A 579 24.36 1.72 -26.57
C VAL A 579 23.09 0.88 -26.56
N LEU A 580 22.18 1.11 -25.59
CA LEU A 580 20.92 0.39 -25.50
C LEU A 580 20.01 0.68 -26.71
N ALA A 581 19.93 1.93 -27.17
CA ALA A 581 19.19 2.30 -28.37
C ALA A 581 19.76 1.63 -29.63
N ALA A 582 21.09 1.59 -29.78
CA ALA A 582 21.74 0.92 -30.91
C ALA A 582 21.48 -0.59 -30.92
N ARG A 583 21.48 -1.25 -29.75
CA ARG A 583 21.08 -2.66 -29.62
C ARG A 583 19.62 -2.85 -30.01
N MET A 584 18.73 -2.00 -29.51
CA MET A 584 17.31 -2.04 -29.85
C MET A 584 17.03 -1.83 -31.34
N ASP A 585 17.79 -0.97 -32.02
CA ASP A 585 17.63 -0.70 -33.46
C ASP A 585 17.96 -1.90 -34.35
N ARG A 586 18.62 -2.93 -33.81
CA ARG A 586 18.98 -4.17 -34.52
C ARG A 586 17.97 -5.29 -34.34
N LEU A 587 17.09 -5.18 -33.36
CA LEU A 587 15.98 -6.10 -33.20
C LEU A 587 15.11 -6.09 -34.45
N VAL A 588 14.56 -7.24 -34.83
CA VAL A 588 13.59 -7.25 -35.93
C VAL A 588 12.38 -6.38 -35.54
N PRO A 589 11.70 -5.73 -36.51
CA PRO A 589 10.65 -4.76 -36.19
C PRO A 589 9.58 -5.27 -35.20
N ALA A 590 9.22 -6.55 -35.29
CA ALA A 590 8.27 -7.20 -34.38
C ALA A 590 8.80 -7.34 -32.94
N GLU A 591 10.06 -7.73 -32.76
CA GLU A 591 10.72 -7.82 -31.44
C GLU A 591 10.90 -6.45 -30.81
N LYS A 592 11.33 -5.45 -31.59
CA LYS A 592 11.46 -4.07 -31.12
C LYS A 592 10.11 -3.52 -30.63
N ALA A 593 9.05 -3.73 -31.40
CA ALA A 593 7.70 -3.31 -31.03
C ALA A 593 7.20 -4.01 -29.76
N LEU A 594 7.49 -5.32 -29.60
CA LEU A 594 7.18 -6.05 -28.39
C LEU A 594 7.96 -5.50 -27.19
N LEU A 595 9.26 -5.28 -27.30
CA LEU A 595 10.08 -4.72 -26.22
C LEU A 595 9.58 -3.35 -25.75
N GLN A 596 9.19 -2.48 -26.69
CA GLN A 596 8.59 -1.19 -26.39
C GLN A 596 7.22 -1.33 -25.71
N THR A 597 6.41 -2.32 -26.11
CA THR A 597 5.14 -2.65 -25.45
C THR A 597 5.37 -3.08 -24.01
N LEU A 598 6.31 -4.00 -23.78
CA LEU A 598 6.69 -4.48 -22.44
C LEU A 598 7.16 -3.34 -21.55
N ALA A 599 7.88 -2.36 -22.11
CA ALA A 599 8.37 -1.21 -21.35
C ALA A 599 7.26 -0.34 -20.76
N VAL A 600 6.11 -0.27 -21.44
CA VAL A 600 4.91 0.43 -20.96
C VAL A 600 4.15 -0.38 -19.91
N ILE A 601 4.15 -1.71 -20.00
CA ILE A 601 3.51 -2.58 -18.99
C ILE A 601 4.20 -2.41 -17.63
N GLY A 602 5.53 -2.47 -17.60
CA GLY A 602 6.30 -2.33 -16.37
C GLY A 602 7.65 -3.02 -16.44
N ASN A 603 8.33 -3.12 -15.30
CA ASN A 603 9.64 -3.77 -15.22
C ASN A 603 9.55 -5.30 -15.10
N ALA A 604 8.46 -5.80 -14.51
CA ALA A 604 8.13 -7.22 -14.42
C ALA A 604 6.64 -7.40 -14.73
N PHE A 605 6.28 -8.48 -15.40
CA PHE A 605 4.92 -8.69 -15.90
C PHE A 605 4.61 -10.18 -16.08
N PRO A 606 3.41 -10.63 -15.66
CA PRO A 606 2.98 -12.01 -15.85
C PRO A 606 2.63 -12.29 -17.32
N TRP A 607 2.79 -13.54 -17.73
CA TRP A 607 2.47 -14.01 -19.08
C TRP A 607 1.06 -13.61 -19.53
N SER A 608 0.04 -13.78 -18.68
CA SER A 608 -1.35 -13.40 -18.97
C SER A 608 -1.49 -11.94 -19.38
N LEU A 609 -0.78 -11.02 -18.71
CA LEU A 609 -0.80 -9.60 -19.00
C LEU A 609 -0.09 -9.29 -20.32
N VAL A 610 1.07 -9.89 -20.58
CA VAL A 610 1.77 -9.75 -21.87
C VAL A 610 0.89 -10.21 -23.03
N ARG A 611 0.29 -11.40 -22.90
CA ARG A 611 -0.58 -11.98 -23.91
C ARG A 611 -1.76 -11.07 -24.22
N GLN A 612 -2.41 -10.56 -23.18
CA GLN A 612 -3.58 -9.68 -23.31
C GLN A 612 -3.19 -8.32 -23.92
N VAL A 613 -2.07 -7.73 -23.52
CA VAL A 613 -1.62 -6.43 -24.01
C VAL A 613 -1.09 -6.52 -25.43
N ALA A 614 -0.28 -7.54 -25.77
CA ALA A 614 0.30 -7.70 -27.11
C ALA A 614 -0.76 -8.03 -28.17
N GLY A 615 -1.76 -8.85 -27.83
CA GLY A 615 -2.88 -9.18 -28.73
C GLY A 615 -2.49 -9.99 -29.96
N GLN A 616 -1.40 -10.76 -29.89
CA GLN A 616 -0.89 -11.63 -30.94
C GLN A 616 -1.20 -13.11 -30.63
N PRO A 617 -1.18 -14.01 -31.64
CA PRO A 617 -1.24 -15.45 -31.42
C PRO A 617 -0.15 -15.90 -30.43
N GLU A 618 -0.48 -16.89 -29.60
CA GLU A 618 0.42 -17.34 -28.52
C GLU A 618 1.77 -17.85 -29.05
N ASP A 619 1.76 -18.61 -30.16
CA ASP A 619 2.97 -19.17 -30.74
C ASP A 619 3.91 -18.07 -31.28
N ASP A 620 3.36 -17.06 -31.96
CA ASP A 620 4.13 -15.90 -32.46
C ASP A 620 4.73 -15.10 -31.30
N LEU A 621 3.95 -14.85 -30.25
CA LEU A 621 4.38 -14.09 -29.09
C LEU A 621 5.51 -14.81 -28.32
N ARG A 622 5.41 -16.13 -28.15
CA ARG A 622 6.47 -16.94 -27.55
C ARG A 622 7.75 -16.89 -28.38
N TYR A 623 7.64 -16.95 -29.71
CA TYR A 623 8.79 -16.81 -30.60
C TYR A 623 9.48 -15.45 -30.44
N LEU A 624 8.72 -14.35 -30.40
CA LEU A 624 9.28 -13.00 -30.20
C LEU A 624 9.91 -12.82 -28.81
N LEU A 625 9.29 -13.36 -27.76
CA LEU A 625 9.87 -13.34 -26.42
C LEU A 625 11.16 -14.16 -26.37
N ALA A 626 11.23 -15.31 -27.03
CA ALA A 626 12.44 -16.10 -27.15
C ALA A 626 13.56 -15.32 -27.86
N GLY A 627 13.23 -14.57 -28.92
CA GLY A 627 14.15 -13.65 -29.58
C GLY A 627 14.68 -12.55 -28.65
N LEU A 628 13.78 -11.89 -27.89
CA LEU A 628 14.17 -10.88 -26.89
C LEU A 628 14.98 -11.45 -25.73
N GLN A 629 14.75 -12.70 -25.35
CA GLN A 629 15.54 -13.42 -24.35
C GLN A 629 16.93 -13.78 -24.87
N ALA A 630 17.02 -14.26 -26.12
CA ALA A 630 18.29 -14.56 -26.78
C ALA A 630 19.13 -13.28 -26.97
N GLY A 631 18.48 -12.15 -27.27
CA GLY A 631 19.09 -10.82 -27.26
C GLY A 631 19.35 -10.23 -25.86
N GLU A 632 19.11 -10.99 -24.79
CA GLU A 632 19.32 -10.60 -23.40
C GLU A 632 18.61 -9.30 -22.95
N PHE A 633 17.50 -8.91 -23.60
CA PHE A 633 16.72 -7.73 -23.20
C PHE A 633 15.81 -8.05 -22.00
N ILE A 634 15.23 -9.24 -22.01
CA ILE A 634 14.31 -9.75 -20.99
C ILE A 634 14.74 -11.15 -20.56
N TYR A 635 14.22 -11.59 -19.42
CA TYR A 635 14.31 -12.97 -18.99
C TYR A 635 12.94 -13.47 -18.55
N GLU A 636 12.71 -14.77 -18.75
CA GLU A 636 11.58 -15.47 -18.15
C GLU A 636 11.99 -15.98 -16.78
N ARG A 637 11.10 -15.79 -15.83
CA ARG A 637 11.12 -16.30 -14.49
C ARG A 637 9.99 -17.33 -14.38
N PRO A 638 10.29 -18.61 -14.09
CA PRO A 638 9.24 -19.49 -13.65
C PRO A 638 8.70 -18.94 -12.33
N ALA A 639 7.42 -18.62 -12.33
CA ALA A 639 6.65 -18.12 -11.20
C ALA A 639 5.35 -18.92 -11.11
N PHE A 640 4.65 -18.76 -9.99
CA PHE A 640 3.38 -19.42 -9.73
C PHE A 640 2.32 -18.34 -9.51
N PRO A 641 1.16 -18.41 -10.18
CA PRO A 641 0.64 -19.55 -10.95
C PRO A 641 1.11 -19.64 -12.42
N GLU A 642 1.79 -18.62 -12.93
CA GLU A 642 2.25 -18.52 -14.32
C GLU A 642 3.65 -17.90 -14.42
N ALA A 643 4.31 -18.08 -15.56
CA ALA A 643 5.62 -17.47 -15.81
C ALA A 643 5.53 -15.93 -15.80
N GLU A 644 6.53 -15.30 -15.19
CA GLU A 644 6.73 -13.86 -15.22
C GLU A 644 7.90 -13.53 -16.14
N TYR A 645 7.82 -12.41 -16.83
CA TYR A 645 8.94 -11.87 -17.60
C TYR A 645 9.38 -10.56 -16.98
N ALA A 646 10.66 -10.26 -17.05
CA ALA A 646 11.20 -9.01 -16.54
C ALA A 646 12.38 -8.51 -17.38
N PHE A 647 12.58 -7.20 -17.37
CA PHE A 647 13.73 -6.58 -18.02
C PHE A 647 15.03 -6.97 -17.30
N LYS A 648 16.08 -7.29 -18.07
CA LYS A 648 17.42 -7.53 -17.53
C LYS A 648 17.94 -6.31 -16.79
N HIS A 649 17.66 -5.12 -17.32
CA HIS A 649 18.05 -3.83 -16.74
C HIS A 649 16.90 -2.82 -16.80
N ALA A 650 16.67 -2.08 -15.71
CA ALA A 650 15.63 -1.05 -15.64
C ALA A 650 15.89 0.09 -16.65
N LEU A 651 17.16 0.35 -16.99
CA LEU A 651 17.50 1.33 -18.01
C LEU A 651 17.06 0.88 -19.42
N THR A 652 17.05 -0.42 -19.70
CA THR A 652 16.51 -0.96 -20.96
C THR A 652 15.02 -0.66 -21.07
N GLN A 653 14.26 -0.82 -19.98
CA GLN A 653 12.85 -0.43 -19.92
C GLN A 653 12.69 1.08 -20.19
N GLU A 654 13.50 1.92 -19.53
CA GLU A 654 13.43 3.38 -19.69
C GLU A 654 13.72 3.82 -21.13
N VAL A 655 14.81 3.31 -21.72
CA VAL A 655 15.18 3.62 -23.11
C VAL A 655 14.11 3.12 -24.08
N ALA A 656 13.59 1.91 -23.87
CA ALA A 656 12.51 1.35 -24.68
C ALA A 656 11.22 2.17 -24.59
N GLY A 657 10.80 2.55 -23.38
CA GLY A 657 9.61 3.37 -23.17
C GLY A 657 9.75 4.80 -23.69
N ASN A 658 10.93 5.42 -23.54
CA ASN A 658 11.21 6.78 -24.02
C ASN A 658 11.46 6.86 -25.53
N SER A 659 11.74 5.73 -26.19
CA SER A 659 11.84 5.66 -27.66
C SER A 659 10.49 5.74 -28.37
N LEU A 660 9.38 5.57 -27.64
CA LEU A 660 8.02 5.67 -28.19
C LEU A 660 7.58 7.12 -28.35
N LEU A 661 6.88 7.41 -29.43
CA LEU A 661 6.15 8.67 -29.58
C LEU A 661 5.03 8.76 -28.53
N THR A 662 4.71 9.97 -28.08
CA THR A 662 3.69 10.22 -27.06
C THR A 662 2.35 9.56 -27.38
N GLU A 663 1.91 9.59 -28.65
CA GLU A 663 0.64 8.99 -29.08
C GLU A 663 0.66 7.46 -28.97
N GLN A 664 1.73 6.80 -29.41
CA GLN A 664 1.89 5.35 -29.32
C GLN A 664 1.96 4.89 -27.86
N ARG A 665 2.72 5.63 -27.03
CA ARG A 665 2.81 5.38 -25.60
C ARG A 665 1.44 5.50 -24.92
N SER A 666 0.65 6.51 -25.29
CA SER A 666 -0.73 6.70 -24.81
C SER A 666 -1.62 5.50 -25.11
N VAL A 667 -1.58 4.99 -26.35
CA VAL A 667 -2.35 3.80 -26.77
C VAL A 667 -1.94 2.56 -26.00
N LEU A 668 -0.63 2.38 -25.74
CA LEU A 668 -0.14 1.24 -24.96
C LEU A 668 -0.54 1.31 -23.49
N HIS A 669 -0.53 2.50 -22.88
CA HIS A 669 -1.05 2.67 -21.52
C HIS A 669 -2.56 2.36 -21.46
N GLU A 670 -3.35 2.76 -22.47
CA GLU A 670 -4.79 2.41 -22.55
C GLU A 670 -4.99 0.89 -22.59
N ARG A 671 -4.25 0.22 -23.47
CA ARG A 671 -4.31 -1.25 -23.62
C ARG A 671 -3.91 -1.96 -22.33
N THR A 672 -2.86 -1.47 -21.67
CA THR A 672 -2.37 -2.03 -20.41
C THR A 672 -3.42 -1.89 -19.31
N GLY A 673 -4.01 -0.70 -19.14
CA GLY A 673 -5.08 -0.50 -18.15
C GLY A 673 -6.27 -1.43 -18.38
N ARG A 674 -6.74 -1.58 -19.62
CA ARG A 674 -7.84 -2.50 -19.97
C ARG A 674 -7.49 -3.97 -19.72
N ALA A 675 -6.24 -4.35 -19.96
CA ALA A 675 -5.78 -5.72 -19.72
C ALA A 675 -5.75 -6.05 -18.22
N ILE A 676 -5.26 -5.12 -17.38
CA ILE A 676 -5.28 -5.25 -15.92
C ILE A 676 -6.73 -5.39 -15.43
N GLU A 677 -7.66 -4.57 -15.93
CA GLU A 677 -9.07 -4.66 -15.55
C GLU A 677 -9.70 -6.03 -15.89
N ALA A 678 -9.40 -6.56 -17.07
CA ALA A 678 -9.97 -7.82 -17.53
C ALA A 678 -9.43 -9.02 -16.73
N LEU A 679 -8.12 -9.04 -16.48
CA LEU A 679 -7.45 -10.14 -15.80
C LEU A 679 -7.74 -10.13 -14.29
N PHE A 680 -7.75 -8.95 -13.67
CA PHE A 680 -7.85 -8.79 -12.21
C PHE A 680 -9.20 -8.22 -11.77
N HIS A 681 -10.29 -8.47 -12.51
CA HIS A 681 -11.63 -7.94 -12.24
C HIS A 681 -12.16 -8.20 -10.80
N ARG A 682 -11.70 -9.26 -10.13
CA ARG A 682 -12.07 -9.57 -8.73
C ARG A 682 -11.21 -8.85 -7.68
N GLN A 683 -10.08 -8.28 -8.09
CA GLN A 683 -9.05 -7.67 -7.24
C GLN A 683 -8.69 -6.25 -7.71
N LEU A 684 -9.59 -5.55 -8.42
CA LEU A 684 -9.33 -4.20 -8.94
C LEU A 684 -8.90 -3.19 -7.88
N LYS A 685 -9.37 -3.37 -6.64
CA LYS A 685 -8.96 -2.53 -5.50
C LYS A 685 -7.45 -2.62 -5.28
N ASP A 686 -6.83 -3.77 -5.47
CA ASP A 686 -5.39 -3.96 -5.27
C ASP A 686 -4.57 -3.29 -6.40
N HIS A 687 -5.19 -3.05 -7.55
CA HIS A 687 -4.57 -2.43 -8.73
C HIS A 687 -5.01 -0.98 -8.98
N CYS A 688 -5.82 -0.36 -8.10
CA CYS A 688 -6.36 0.99 -8.35
C CYS A 688 -5.29 2.03 -8.67
N SER A 689 -4.13 1.96 -8.02
CA SER A 689 -3.07 2.94 -8.25
C SER A 689 -2.26 2.66 -9.53
N GLU A 690 -2.07 1.39 -9.93
CA GLU A 690 -1.51 1.04 -11.24
C GLU A 690 -2.44 1.51 -12.37
N LEU A 691 -3.74 1.24 -12.23
CA LEU A 691 -4.77 1.67 -13.17
C LEU A 691 -4.84 3.21 -13.26
N ALA A 692 -4.74 3.91 -12.14
CA ALA A 692 -4.65 5.38 -12.12
C ALA A 692 -3.44 5.89 -12.91
N HIS A 693 -2.28 5.25 -12.77
CA HIS A 693 -1.07 5.61 -13.52
C HIS A 693 -1.25 5.39 -15.04
N HIS A 694 -1.69 4.20 -15.46
CA HIS A 694 -1.87 3.89 -16.88
C HIS A 694 -2.94 4.80 -17.52
N TYR A 695 -4.10 4.95 -16.90
CA TYR A 695 -5.15 5.79 -17.49
C TYR A 695 -4.82 7.29 -17.49
N SER A 696 -4.05 7.77 -16.50
CA SER A 696 -3.54 9.16 -16.52
C SER A 696 -2.61 9.43 -17.71
N LEU A 697 -1.90 8.41 -18.18
CA LEU A 697 -0.98 8.48 -19.32
C LEU A 697 -1.61 8.06 -20.65
N SER A 698 -2.81 7.49 -20.64
CA SER A 698 -3.49 6.99 -21.85
C SER A 698 -4.39 8.01 -22.54
N GLY A 699 -4.62 9.16 -21.91
CA GLY A 699 -5.57 10.17 -22.37
C GLY A 699 -7.04 9.82 -22.06
N ASN A 700 -7.32 8.64 -21.51
CA ASN A 700 -8.66 8.25 -21.07
C ASN A 700 -8.98 8.90 -19.71
N ILE A 701 -9.33 10.18 -19.78
CA ILE A 701 -9.62 11.02 -18.62
C ILE A 701 -10.71 10.42 -17.70
N PRO A 702 -11.85 9.90 -18.20
CA PRO A 702 -12.88 9.32 -17.34
C PRO A 702 -12.36 8.22 -16.41
N LYS A 703 -11.61 7.25 -16.96
CA LYS A 703 -11.03 6.18 -16.16
C LYS A 703 -9.89 6.66 -15.25
N ALA A 704 -9.08 7.61 -15.72
CA ALA A 704 -8.05 8.21 -14.89
C ALA A 704 -8.65 8.85 -13.63
N VAL A 705 -9.76 9.59 -13.78
CA VAL A 705 -10.49 10.20 -12.66
C VAL A 705 -11.05 9.13 -11.72
N GLU A 706 -11.68 8.08 -12.24
CA GLU A 706 -12.22 6.98 -11.46
C GLU A 706 -11.16 6.31 -10.57
N TYR A 707 -10.03 5.91 -11.16
CA TYR A 707 -8.98 5.21 -10.42
C TYR A 707 -8.15 6.14 -9.53
N LEU A 708 -8.01 7.43 -9.86
CA LEU A 708 -7.44 8.43 -8.95
C LEU A 708 -8.35 8.66 -7.74
N HIS A 709 -9.67 8.65 -7.92
CA HIS A 709 -10.62 8.69 -6.78
C HIS A 709 -10.50 7.44 -5.92
N CYS A 710 -10.43 6.24 -6.52
CA CYS A 710 -10.19 4.99 -5.79
C CYS A 710 -8.88 5.07 -4.97
N THR A 711 -7.79 5.50 -5.60
CA THR A 711 -6.47 5.63 -4.95
C THR A 711 -6.49 6.67 -3.82
N GLY A 712 -7.14 7.81 -4.04
CA GLY A 712 -7.32 8.84 -3.01
C GLY A 712 -8.12 8.31 -1.81
N ARG A 713 -9.17 7.51 -2.04
CA ARG A 713 -9.93 6.87 -0.97
C ARG A 713 -9.10 5.85 -0.18
N GLN A 714 -8.31 5.01 -0.85
CA GLN A 714 -7.41 4.07 -0.17
C GLN A 714 -6.36 4.81 0.66
N ALA A 715 -5.84 5.93 0.17
CA ALA A 715 -4.93 6.77 0.93
C ALA A 715 -5.61 7.35 2.19
N LEU A 716 -6.88 7.78 2.11
CA LEU A 716 -7.66 8.20 3.29
C LEU A 716 -7.87 7.04 4.28
N GLU A 717 -8.23 5.86 3.77
CA GLU A 717 -8.38 4.65 4.58
C GLU A 717 -7.09 4.34 5.34
N ARG A 718 -5.92 4.61 4.76
CA ARG A 718 -4.58 4.45 5.37
C ARG A 718 -4.02 5.69 6.07
N SER A 719 -4.82 6.73 6.30
CA SER A 719 -4.41 7.99 6.96
C SER A 719 -3.30 8.77 6.22
N ALA A 720 -3.04 8.45 4.96
CA ALA A 720 -2.11 9.16 4.07
C ALA A 720 -2.82 10.36 3.43
N HIS A 721 -3.19 11.36 4.23
CA HIS A 721 -4.03 12.48 3.77
C HIS A 721 -3.38 13.37 2.72
N LEU A 722 -2.06 13.57 2.79
CA LEU A 722 -1.34 14.37 1.80
C LEU A 722 -1.36 13.71 0.42
N ASP A 723 -1.18 12.38 0.37
CA ASP A 723 -1.34 11.60 -0.86
C ASP A 723 -2.80 11.61 -1.34
N ALA A 724 -3.77 11.46 -0.44
CA ALA A 724 -5.17 11.58 -0.81
C ALA A 724 -5.47 12.94 -1.46
N ILE A 725 -5.00 14.05 -0.87
CA ILE A 725 -5.13 15.40 -1.44
C ILE A 725 -4.46 15.48 -2.81
N ARG A 726 -3.27 14.89 -2.98
CA ARG A 726 -2.53 14.86 -4.26
C ARG A 726 -3.31 14.11 -5.34
N HIS A 727 -3.82 12.92 -5.06
CA HIS A 727 -4.58 12.10 -6.03
C HIS A 727 -5.93 12.73 -6.39
N LEU A 728 -6.68 13.20 -5.39
CA LEU A 728 -7.98 13.85 -5.60
C LEU A 728 -7.80 15.19 -6.36
N GLY A 729 -6.75 15.94 -6.04
CA GLY A 729 -6.37 17.15 -6.78
C GLY A 729 -6.01 16.86 -8.24
N ALA A 730 -5.22 15.81 -8.50
CA ALA A 730 -4.90 15.38 -9.87
C ALA A 730 -6.16 14.96 -10.65
N ALA A 731 -7.10 14.27 -10.00
CA ALA A 731 -8.38 13.90 -10.60
C ALA A 731 -9.20 15.16 -10.97
N LEU A 732 -9.27 16.15 -10.09
CA LEU A 732 -9.95 17.43 -10.35
C LEU A 732 -9.31 18.19 -11.52
N GLU A 733 -7.98 18.23 -11.63
CA GLU A 733 -7.29 18.88 -12.77
C GLU A 733 -7.55 18.16 -14.10
N LEU A 734 -7.58 16.83 -14.10
CA LEU A 734 -7.95 16.06 -15.30
C LEU A 734 -9.41 16.29 -15.68
N LEU A 735 -10.30 16.33 -14.70
CA LEU A 735 -11.74 16.51 -14.92
C LEU A 735 -12.08 17.86 -15.59
N LYS A 736 -11.30 18.92 -15.34
CA LYS A 736 -11.45 20.23 -16.02
C LYS A 736 -11.33 20.15 -17.55
N ARG A 737 -10.66 19.12 -18.07
CA ARG A 737 -10.47 18.90 -19.52
C ARG A 737 -11.66 18.23 -20.19
N LEU A 738 -12.62 17.70 -19.42
CA LEU A 738 -13.84 17.12 -19.95
C LEU A 738 -14.89 18.21 -20.25
N PRO A 739 -15.75 18.01 -21.26
CA PRO A 739 -16.85 18.92 -21.54
C PRO A 739 -17.75 19.07 -20.31
N ASP A 740 -18.31 20.27 -20.15
CA ASP A 740 -19.22 20.56 -19.05
C ASP A 740 -20.53 19.78 -19.25
N THR A 741 -20.71 18.72 -18.48
CA THR A 741 -21.83 17.79 -18.55
C THR A 741 -22.34 17.49 -17.14
N PRO A 742 -23.61 17.11 -16.97
CA PRO A 742 -24.13 16.74 -15.65
C PRO A 742 -23.33 15.61 -14.98
N GLU A 743 -22.82 14.66 -15.78
CA GLU A 743 -22.01 13.55 -15.26
C GLU A 743 -20.64 14.03 -14.76
N ARG A 744 -19.98 14.93 -15.50
CA ARG A 744 -18.75 15.59 -15.03
C ARG A 744 -19.01 16.34 -13.72
N ALA A 745 -20.12 17.07 -13.61
CA ALA A 745 -20.47 17.81 -12.40
C ALA A 745 -20.65 16.88 -11.19
N ARG A 746 -21.28 15.71 -11.36
CA ARG A 746 -21.40 14.67 -10.31
C ARG A 746 -20.05 14.09 -9.89
N GLN A 747 -19.17 13.82 -10.85
CA GLN A 747 -17.81 13.35 -10.56
C GLN A 747 -17.02 14.42 -9.80
N GLU A 748 -17.12 15.69 -10.21
CA GLU A 748 -16.47 16.82 -9.52
C GLU A 748 -16.98 16.93 -8.10
N LEU A 749 -18.30 16.85 -7.91
CA LEU A 749 -18.95 16.87 -6.61
C LEU A 749 -18.42 15.75 -5.70
N THR A 750 -18.37 14.52 -6.21
CA THR A 750 -17.88 13.34 -5.48
C THR A 750 -16.42 13.53 -5.02
N LEU A 751 -15.57 14.06 -5.91
CA LEU A 751 -14.16 14.36 -5.58
C LEU A 751 -14.06 15.45 -4.51
N GLN A 752 -14.80 16.55 -4.64
CA GLN A 752 -14.78 17.65 -3.66
C GLN A 752 -15.27 17.22 -2.28
N VAL A 753 -16.36 16.42 -2.22
CA VAL A 753 -16.88 15.86 -0.98
C VAL A 753 -15.88 14.89 -0.33
N THR A 754 -15.12 14.13 -1.13
CA THR A 754 -14.05 13.26 -0.63
C THR A 754 -12.83 14.06 -0.16
N LEU A 755 -12.53 15.18 -0.83
CA LEU A 755 -11.39 16.05 -0.53
C LEU A 755 -11.57 16.87 0.76
N GLY A 756 -12.81 17.31 1.07
CA GLY A 756 -13.11 18.11 2.26
C GLY A 756 -12.60 17.49 3.57
N PRO A 757 -12.98 16.25 3.92
CA PRO A 757 -12.47 15.55 5.11
C PRO A 757 -10.95 15.35 5.08
N ALA A 758 -10.36 15.12 3.90
CA ALA A 758 -8.90 15.00 3.75
C ALA A 758 -8.17 16.29 4.14
N LEU A 759 -8.69 17.42 3.67
CA LEU A 759 -8.16 18.76 3.97
C LEU A 759 -8.36 19.12 5.45
N ILE A 760 -9.53 18.81 6.02
CA ILE A 760 -9.78 19.02 7.46
C ILE A 760 -8.80 18.21 8.30
N ALA A 761 -8.57 16.95 7.95
CA ALA A 761 -7.65 16.07 8.67
C ALA A 761 -6.18 16.52 8.57
N ALA A 762 -5.74 16.93 7.38
CA ALA A 762 -4.34 17.30 7.13
C ALA A 762 -4.00 18.73 7.55
N ARG A 763 -4.94 19.68 7.42
CA ARG A 763 -4.69 21.12 7.56
C ARG A 763 -5.59 21.81 8.58
N GLY A 764 -6.52 21.08 9.20
CA GLY A 764 -7.46 21.60 10.19
C GLY A 764 -8.75 22.16 9.58
N TYR A 765 -9.77 22.32 10.43
CA TYR A 765 -11.12 22.79 10.03
C TYR A 765 -11.14 24.19 9.41
N ALA A 766 -10.15 25.03 9.69
CA ALA A 766 -10.13 26.44 9.30
C ALA A 766 -9.29 26.72 8.04
N ALA A 767 -8.73 25.71 7.38
CA ALA A 767 -7.93 25.89 6.17
C ALA A 767 -8.79 26.41 4.99
N SER A 768 -8.29 27.42 4.26
CA SER A 768 -8.98 28.05 3.12
C SER A 768 -9.38 27.06 2.01
N GLU A 769 -8.63 25.99 1.86
CA GLU A 769 -8.85 24.94 0.89
C GLU A 769 -10.12 24.14 1.21
N VAL A 770 -10.49 24.04 2.50
CA VAL A 770 -11.74 23.42 2.95
C VAL A 770 -12.94 24.25 2.47
N GLU A 771 -12.88 25.57 2.63
CA GLU A 771 -13.89 26.50 2.12
C GLU A 771 -14.00 26.41 0.60
N THR A 772 -12.86 26.40 -0.10
CA THR A 772 -12.82 26.29 -1.57
C THR A 772 -13.48 25.00 -2.05
N ALA A 773 -13.14 23.86 -1.44
CA ALA A 773 -13.68 22.56 -1.81
C ALA A 773 -15.19 22.48 -1.57
N TYR A 774 -15.66 22.84 -0.37
CA TYR A 774 -17.08 22.76 -0.05
C TYR A 774 -17.93 23.83 -0.74
N THR A 775 -17.42 25.04 -0.97
CA THR A 775 -18.15 26.07 -1.74
C THR A 775 -18.35 25.60 -3.18
N ARG A 776 -17.34 24.95 -3.78
CA ARG A 776 -17.49 24.36 -5.11
C ARG A 776 -18.47 23.20 -5.11
N ALA A 777 -18.41 22.31 -4.12
CA ALA A 777 -19.39 21.22 -3.96
C ALA A 777 -20.82 21.77 -3.78
N LEU A 778 -21.01 22.85 -3.02
CA LEU A 778 -22.32 23.49 -2.82
C LEU A 778 -22.89 24.00 -4.15
N ALA A 779 -22.08 24.73 -4.94
CA ALA A 779 -22.49 25.22 -6.25
C ALA A 779 -22.88 24.08 -7.21
N LEU A 780 -22.18 22.95 -7.17
CA LEU A 780 -22.47 21.77 -8.00
C LEU A 780 -23.76 21.05 -7.55
N CYS A 781 -24.00 20.94 -6.24
CA CYS A 781 -25.25 20.40 -5.71
C CYS A 781 -26.46 21.25 -6.10
N GLU A 782 -26.35 22.58 -6.02
CA GLU A 782 -27.43 23.51 -6.39
C GLU A 782 -27.79 23.42 -7.87
N GLN A 783 -26.81 23.18 -8.75
CA GLN A 783 -27.02 23.01 -10.18
C GLN A 783 -27.64 21.65 -10.56
N SER A 784 -27.32 20.59 -9.80
CA SER A 784 -27.74 19.21 -10.10
C SER A 784 -29.04 18.78 -9.41
N GLY A 785 -29.49 19.51 -8.38
CA GLY A 785 -30.67 19.15 -7.60
C GLY A 785 -30.47 17.93 -6.68
N GLU A 786 -29.23 17.51 -6.42
CA GLU A 786 -28.91 16.39 -5.54
C GLU A 786 -28.96 16.79 -4.05
N THR A 787 -30.06 16.44 -3.39
CA THR A 787 -30.40 16.84 -2.01
C THR A 787 -29.60 16.14 -0.89
N PRO A 788 -29.25 14.84 -0.96
CA PRO A 788 -28.66 14.14 0.19
C PRO A 788 -27.25 14.64 0.56
N GLN A 789 -26.42 14.95 -0.44
CA GLN A 789 -25.04 15.42 -0.22
C GLN A 789 -25.00 16.90 0.22
N LEU A 790 -26.04 17.67 -0.15
CA LEU A 790 -26.17 19.09 0.17
C LEU A 790 -26.17 19.34 1.68
N LEU A 791 -26.84 18.50 2.46
CA LEU A 791 -26.88 18.58 3.93
C LEU A 791 -25.48 18.42 4.54
N ALA A 792 -24.70 17.45 4.04
CA ALA A 792 -23.33 17.23 4.47
C ALA A 792 -22.41 18.41 4.07
N ILE A 793 -22.52 18.92 2.84
CA ILE A 793 -21.69 20.06 2.42
C ILE A 793 -21.99 21.31 3.26
N GLN A 794 -23.26 21.58 3.54
CA GLN A 794 -23.68 22.72 4.34
C GLN A 794 -23.22 22.61 5.80
N ALA A 795 -23.34 21.45 6.43
CA ALA A 795 -22.83 21.25 7.78
C ALA A 795 -21.28 21.36 7.83
N GLY A 796 -20.57 20.95 6.77
CA GLY A 796 -19.12 21.14 6.63
C GLY A 796 -18.72 22.62 6.53
N LEU A 797 -19.42 23.38 5.69
CA LEU A 797 -19.24 24.85 5.58
C LEU A 797 -19.59 25.56 6.88
N TRP A 798 -20.70 25.19 7.52
CA TRP A 798 -21.05 25.71 8.84
C TRP A 798 -19.93 25.48 9.84
N GLY A 799 -19.37 24.26 9.88
CA GLY A 799 -18.23 23.91 10.71
C GLY A 799 -17.01 24.81 10.46
N PHE A 800 -16.66 25.06 9.20
CA PHE A 800 -15.58 25.99 8.82
C PHE A 800 -15.84 27.42 9.34
N TYR A 801 -16.99 28.00 9.00
CA TYR A 801 -17.31 29.39 9.36
C TYR A 801 -17.46 29.59 10.87
N GLN A 802 -17.98 28.59 11.57
CA GLN A 802 -18.08 28.59 13.03
C GLN A 802 -16.69 28.64 13.67
N ARG A 803 -15.71 27.88 13.16
CA ARG A 803 -14.33 27.85 13.68
C ARG A 803 -13.58 29.15 13.41
N ARG A 804 -13.90 29.85 12.32
CA ARG A 804 -13.37 31.18 11.95
C ARG A 804 -14.10 32.36 12.62
N ALA A 805 -15.06 32.09 13.52
CA ALA A 805 -15.89 33.10 14.19
C ALA A 805 -16.70 34.00 13.22
N GLN A 806 -17.10 33.46 12.06
CA GLN A 806 -17.95 34.14 11.07
C GLN A 806 -19.42 33.76 11.28
N TYR A 807 -19.97 34.15 12.43
CA TYR A 807 -21.25 33.65 12.93
C TYR A 807 -22.47 34.02 12.07
N LYS A 808 -22.45 35.19 11.41
CA LYS A 808 -23.55 35.59 10.51
C LYS A 808 -23.67 34.66 9.30
N THR A 809 -22.54 34.28 8.71
CA THR A 809 -22.51 33.32 7.60
C THR A 809 -22.93 31.93 8.08
N ALA A 810 -22.45 31.51 9.26
CA ALA A 810 -22.86 30.26 9.89
C ALA A 810 -24.38 30.22 10.18
N GLN A 811 -24.97 31.33 10.62
CA GLN A 811 -26.41 31.45 10.85
C GLN A 811 -27.19 31.25 9.56
N ALA A 812 -26.83 31.98 8.50
CA ALA A 812 -27.51 31.86 7.20
C ALA A 812 -27.43 30.41 6.64
N LEU A 813 -26.29 29.74 6.81
CA LEU A 813 -26.13 28.34 6.44
C LEU A 813 -27.01 27.40 7.30
N GLY A 814 -27.09 27.63 8.61
CA GLY A 814 -27.94 26.86 9.52
C GLY A 814 -29.44 27.01 9.21
N GLU A 815 -29.90 28.22 8.89
CA GLU A 815 -31.29 28.50 8.51
C GLU A 815 -31.66 27.78 7.21
N ARG A 816 -30.73 27.79 6.25
CA ARG A 816 -30.88 27.06 4.99
C ARG A 816 -30.88 25.54 5.20
N LEU A 817 -30.00 25.03 6.05
CA LEU A 817 -29.96 23.62 6.42
C LEU A 817 -31.28 23.18 7.07
N LEU A 818 -31.85 24.01 7.94
CA LEU A 818 -33.15 23.75 8.56
C LEU A 818 -34.27 23.68 7.52
N THR A 819 -34.30 24.62 6.57
CA THR A 819 -35.31 24.63 5.51
C THR A 819 -35.24 23.37 4.66
N LEU A 820 -34.02 22.93 4.30
CA LEU A 820 -33.80 21.71 3.54
C LEU A 820 -34.19 20.46 4.32
N ALA A 821 -33.84 20.40 5.61
CA ALA A 821 -34.19 19.29 6.48
C ALA A 821 -35.71 19.18 6.69
N GLN A 822 -36.42 20.31 6.84
CA GLN A 822 -37.88 20.36 6.91
C GLN A 822 -38.54 19.82 5.64
N ASN A 823 -38.01 20.17 4.47
CA ASN A 823 -38.50 19.67 3.20
C ASN A 823 -38.25 18.16 3.01
N ALA A 824 -37.13 17.64 3.52
CA ALA A 824 -36.81 16.22 3.45
C ALA A 824 -37.67 15.35 4.40
N SER A 825 -38.23 15.94 5.46
CA SER A 825 -39.05 15.24 6.48
C SER A 825 -38.35 14.06 7.17
N GLU A 826 -37.01 14.06 7.19
CA GLU A 826 -36.21 13.06 7.90
C GLU A 826 -35.74 13.60 9.27
N PRO A 827 -35.84 12.80 10.35
CA PRO A 827 -35.53 13.25 11.70
C PRO A 827 -34.04 13.58 11.93
N GLY A 828 -33.12 12.83 11.32
CA GLY A 828 -31.67 13.04 11.48
C GLY A 828 -31.18 14.40 10.96
N PRO A 829 -31.47 14.78 9.69
CA PRO A 829 -31.18 16.11 9.18
C PRO A 829 -31.81 17.25 9.98
N LEU A 830 -33.04 17.06 10.48
CA LEU A 830 -33.73 18.05 11.30
C LEU A 830 -33.03 18.26 12.65
N GLU A 831 -32.65 17.17 13.32
CA GLU A 831 -31.84 17.21 14.55
C GLU A 831 -30.57 18.04 14.32
N GLU A 832 -29.82 17.72 13.26
CA GLU A 832 -28.55 18.39 12.96
C GLU A 832 -28.76 19.89 12.67
N ALA A 833 -29.79 20.25 11.91
CA ALA A 833 -30.12 21.64 11.61
C ALA A 833 -30.45 22.45 12.87
N HIS A 834 -31.27 21.89 13.76
CA HIS A 834 -31.59 22.51 15.04
C HIS A 834 -30.33 22.63 15.92
N ARG A 835 -29.46 21.62 15.93
CA ARG A 835 -28.21 21.64 16.70
C ARG A 835 -27.26 22.74 16.24
N VAL A 836 -27.03 22.89 14.93
CA VAL A 836 -26.11 23.92 14.41
C VAL A 836 -26.64 25.34 14.65
N LEU A 837 -27.95 25.55 14.51
CA LEU A 837 -28.59 26.84 14.82
C LEU A 837 -28.50 27.16 16.30
N GLY A 838 -28.82 26.19 17.16
CA GLY A 838 -28.70 26.35 18.61
C GLY A 838 -27.29 26.75 19.05
N ALA A 839 -26.27 26.08 18.49
CA ALA A 839 -24.88 26.42 18.74
C ALA A 839 -24.46 27.80 18.19
N THR A 840 -25.05 28.25 17.09
CA THR A 840 -24.77 29.55 16.48
C THR A 840 -25.42 30.68 17.29
N PHE A 841 -26.71 30.56 17.62
CA PHE A 841 -27.43 31.54 18.44
C PHE A 841 -26.81 31.68 19.83
N TYR A 842 -26.29 30.59 20.42
CA TYR A 842 -25.54 30.67 21.66
C TYR A 842 -24.36 31.65 21.53
N ARG A 843 -23.54 31.55 20.47
CA ARG A 843 -22.38 32.44 20.26
C ARG A 843 -22.76 33.89 20.04
N LEU A 844 -23.88 34.12 19.34
CA LEU A 844 -24.46 35.45 19.11
C LEU A 844 -25.09 36.07 20.37
N GLY A 845 -25.19 35.34 21.48
CA GLY A 845 -25.79 35.81 22.73
C GLY A 845 -27.32 35.74 22.76
N GLU A 846 -27.95 35.15 21.74
CA GLU A 846 -29.39 34.97 21.62
C GLU A 846 -29.84 33.70 22.39
N LEU A 847 -29.69 33.73 23.72
CA LEU A 847 -29.80 32.55 24.58
C LEU A 847 -31.18 31.87 24.53
N GLY A 848 -32.26 32.65 24.39
CA GLY A 848 -33.62 32.11 24.28
C GLY A 848 -33.82 31.29 23.01
N MET A 849 -33.37 31.80 21.86
CA MET A 849 -33.41 31.07 20.60
C MET A 849 -32.50 29.84 20.63
N ALA A 850 -31.30 29.98 21.21
CA ALA A 850 -30.37 28.87 21.39
C ALA A 850 -31.01 27.70 22.15
N ARG A 851 -31.68 28.00 23.27
CA ARG A 851 -32.41 27.01 24.07
C ARG A 851 -33.48 26.29 23.23
N ALA A 852 -34.36 27.05 22.57
CA ALA A 852 -35.47 26.49 21.81
C ALA A 852 -34.99 25.52 20.71
N HIS A 853 -33.94 25.90 19.96
CA HIS A 853 -33.38 25.03 18.93
C HIS A 853 -32.71 23.79 19.52
N LEU A 854 -31.94 23.90 20.60
CA LEU A 854 -31.27 22.75 21.22
C LEU A 854 -32.26 21.78 21.86
N GLU A 855 -33.32 22.26 22.49
CA GLU A 855 -34.40 21.42 23.02
C GLU A 855 -35.12 20.67 21.89
N GLN A 856 -35.36 21.33 20.75
CA GLN A 856 -35.95 20.68 19.58
C GLN A 856 -35.03 19.61 18.97
N ALA A 857 -33.72 19.85 18.91
CA ALA A 857 -32.75 18.85 18.47
C ALA A 857 -32.81 17.59 19.36
N LEU A 858 -32.84 17.76 20.69
CA LEU A 858 -32.94 16.64 21.63
C LEU A 858 -34.27 15.89 21.53
N ALA A 859 -35.37 16.58 21.27
CA ALA A 859 -36.68 15.96 21.10
C ALA A 859 -36.76 15.06 19.85
N LEU A 860 -35.94 15.34 18.84
CA LEU A 860 -35.86 14.57 17.58
C LEU A 860 -34.93 13.35 17.67
N GLN A 861 -34.16 13.24 18.75
CA GLN A 861 -33.19 12.15 18.95
C GLN A 861 -33.91 10.82 19.18
N ARG A 862 -33.67 9.81 18.31
CA ARG A 862 -34.21 8.44 18.48
C ARG A 862 -33.26 7.57 19.30
N ALA A 863 -33.81 6.76 20.21
CA ALA A 863 -33.05 5.89 21.10
C ALA A 863 -32.44 4.64 20.41
N ASP A 864 -33.02 4.19 19.28
CA ASP A 864 -32.74 2.88 18.66
C ASP A 864 -32.04 2.93 17.29
N GLU A 865 -31.75 4.11 16.72
CA GLU A 865 -31.08 4.18 15.41
C GLU A 865 -29.55 4.17 15.56
N PRO A 866 -28.84 3.30 14.81
CA PRO A 866 -27.39 3.34 14.76
C PRO A 866 -26.97 4.72 14.22
N GLN A 867 -26.33 5.54 15.05
CA GLN A 867 -25.81 6.90 14.76
C GLN A 867 -24.64 6.92 13.75
N HIS A 868 -24.74 6.15 12.67
CA HIS A 868 -23.61 5.78 11.81
C HIS A 868 -23.47 6.68 10.57
N THR A 869 -24.55 7.31 10.08
CA THR A 869 -24.53 8.01 8.79
C THR A 869 -24.00 9.45 8.87
N HIS A 870 -24.33 10.21 9.91
CA HIS A 870 -23.94 11.64 10.00
C HIS A 870 -22.61 11.89 10.74
N ALA A 871 -22.26 11.02 11.69
CA ALA A 871 -21.04 11.17 12.49
C ALA A 871 -19.75 10.84 11.71
N SER A 872 -19.86 10.15 10.56
CA SER A 872 -18.71 9.83 9.70
C SER A 872 -18.09 11.04 8.99
N LEU A 873 -18.83 12.16 8.87
CA LEU A 873 -18.36 13.37 8.19
C LEU A 873 -17.61 14.34 9.13
N TYR A 874 -17.90 14.31 10.43
CA TYR A 874 -17.38 15.30 11.40
C TYR A 874 -16.64 14.71 12.60
N GLY A 875 -16.64 13.38 12.75
CA GLY A 875 -15.96 12.67 13.82
C GLY A 875 -16.56 12.85 15.22
N GLN A 876 -17.67 13.59 15.37
CA GLN A 876 -18.31 13.91 16.67
C GLN A 876 -19.76 13.46 16.67
N GLU A 877 -20.26 13.02 17.82
CA GLU A 877 -21.69 12.75 18.00
C GLU A 877 -22.49 14.05 18.18
N PRO A 878 -23.52 14.28 17.33
CA PRO A 878 -24.37 15.47 17.42
C PRO A 878 -25.01 15.65 18.79
N ALA A 879 -25.48 14.56 19.40
CA ALA A 879 -26.14 14.59 20.70
C ALA A 879 -25.25 15.11 21.83
N VAL A 880 -23.99 14.67 21.90
CA VAL A 880 -23.03 15.13 22.91
C VAL A 880 -22.79 16.64 22.77
N HIS A 881 -22.62 17.13 21.55
CA HIS A 881 -22.48 18.56 21.29
C HIS A 881 -23.76 19.33 21.68
N GLY A 882 -24.94 18.82 21.32
CA GLY A 882 -26.23 19.44 21.62
C GLY A 882 -26.47 19.59 23.12
N LEU A 883 -26.40 18.48 23.87
CA LEU A 883 -26.54 18.45 25.33
C LEU A 883 -25.55 19.37 26.03
N SER A 884 -24.28 19.32 25.61
CA SER A 884 -23.23 20.13 26.23
C SER A 884 -23.42 21.63 25.96
N THR A 885 -23.89 22.00 24.77
CA THR A 885 -24.22 23.40 24.46
C THR A 885 -25.44 23.86 25.26
N LEU A 886 -26.46 23.01 25.38
CA LEU A 886 -27.67 23.32 26.15
C LEU A 886 -27.34 23.52 27.63
N ALA A 887 -26.43 22.72 28.18
CA ALA A 887 -25.95 22.90 29.54
C ALA A 887 -25.38 24.30 29.78
N TRP A 888 -24.58 24.83 28.84
CA TRP A 888 -24.10 26.21 28.94
C TRP A 888 -25.24 27.22 28.85
N VAL A 889 -26.14 27.08 27.87
CA VAL A 889 -27.29 28.00 27.70
C VAL A 889 -28.13 28.05 28.97
N LEU A 890 -28.46 26.90 29.57
CA LEU A 890 -29.22 26.81 30.81
C LEU A 890 -28.51 27.51 31.97
N TRP A 891 -27.19 27.34 32.09
CA TRP A 891 -26.42 28.04 33.12
C TRP A 891 -26.50 29.55 32.91
N HIS A 892 -26.32 30.05 31.68
CA HIS A 892 -26.39 31.50 31.41
C HIS A 892 -27.78 32.06 31.76
N LEU A 893 -28.85 31.33 31.42
CA LEU A 893 -30.24 31.70 31.69
C LEU A 893 -30.64 31.65 33.18
N GLY A 894 -29.78 31.13 34.06
CA GLY A 894 -30.05 31.09 35.52
C GLY A 894 -30.58 29.75 36.03
N TYR A 895 -30.29 28.64 35.33
CA TYR A 895 -30.66 27.27 35.73
C TYR A 895 -29.42 26.38 35.97
N PRO A 896 -28.65 26.58 37.08
CA PRO A 896 -27.41 25.84 37.28
C PRO A 896 -27.56 24.33 37.51
N ASP A 897 -28.66 23.87 38.13
CA ASP A 897 -28.87 22.46 38.44
C ASP A 897 -29.25 21.68 37.17
N GLN A 898 -30.12 22.25 36.34
CA GLN A 898 -30.46 21.69 35.03
C GLN A 898 -29.23 21.69 34.10
N ALA A 899 -28.42 22.75 34.13
CA ALA A 899 -27.16 22.82 33.39
C ALA A 899 -26.22 21.66 33.77
N ARG A 900 -26.04 21.42 35.08
CA ARG A 900 -25.24 20.30 35.59
C ARG A 900 -25.80 18.96 35.12
N ALA A 901 -27.11 18.75 35.21
CA ALA A 901 -27.76 17.52 34.78
C ALA A 901 -27.52 17.22 33.30
N ARG A 902 -27.68 18.21 32.42
CA ARG A 902 -27.43 18.07 30.97
C ARG A 902 -25.96 17.80 30.64
N SER A 903 -25.03 18.43 31.37
CA SER A 903 -23.60 18.14 31.19
C SER A 903 -23.25 16.71 31.61
N GLN A 904 -23.82 16.22 32.72
CA GLN A 904 -23.64 14.84 33.18
C GLN A 904 -24.21 13.81 32.18
N GLU A 905 -25.36 14.13 31.59
CA GLU A 905 -25.97 13.33 30.52
C GLU A 905 -25.06 13.27 29.28
N ALA A 906 -24.53 14.43 28.85
CA ALA A 906 -23.60 14.51 27.73
C ALA A 906 -22.33 13.68 27.96
N LEU A 907 -21.72 13.75 29.15
CA LEU A 907 -20.56 12.93 29.51
C LEU A 907 -20.90 11.44 29.55
N THR A 908 -22.09 11.07 30.00
CA THR A 908 -22.54 9.68 30.04
C THR A 908 -22.71 9.13 28.62
N GLN A 909 -23.29 9.91 27.70
CA GLN A 909 -23.38 9.54 26.29
C GLN A 909 -22.00 9.47 25.65
N ALA A 910 -21.15 10.47 25.89
CA ALA A 910 -19.81 10.52 25.33
C ALA A 910 -18.90 9.34 25.77
N ARG A 911 -19.09 8.83 27.00
CA ARG A 911 -18.40 7.62 27.49
C ARG A 911 -18.93 6.32 26.88
N LYS A 912 -20.20 6.29 26.46
CA LYS A 912 -20.81 5.15 25.77
C LYS A 912 -20.52 5.16 24.28
N SER A 913 -20.20 6.33 23.73
CA SER A 913 -19.81 6.48 22.33
C SER A 913 -18.55 5.66 22.04
N PRO A 914 -18.51 4.91 20.92
CA PRO A 914 -17.27 4.31 20.46
C PRO A 914 -16.24 5.36 20.05
N ARG A 915 -16.62 6.65 19.88
CA ARG A 915 -15.77 7.73 19.33
C ARG A 915 -15.13 8.59 20.43
N PRO A 916 -13.81 8.53 20.66
CA PRO A 916 -13.10 9.31 21.67
C PRO A 916 -13.15 10.82 21.45
N LEU A 917 -13.34 11.28 20.21
CA LEU A 917 -13.50 12.71 19.94
C LEU A 917 -14.74 13.28 20.64
N SER A 918 -15.83 12.50 20.74
CA SER A 918 -17.02 12.87 21.51
C SER A 918 -16.72 13.01 22.99
N LEU A 919 -15.90 12.11 23.56
CA LEU A 919 -15.48 12.19 24.96
C LEU A 919 -14.57 13.40 25.23
N ALA A 920 -13.60 13.67 24.34
CA ALA A 920 -12.75 14.86 24.45
C ALA A 920 -13.58 16.15 24.42
N LEU A 921 -14.55 16.24 23.51
CA LEU A 921 -15.50 17.35 23.45
C LEU A 921 -16.31 17.47 24.75
N GLY A 922 -16.91 16.37 25.22
CA GLY A 922 -17.75 16.36 26.42
C GLY A 922 -16.97 16.80 27.66
N LEU A 923 -15.73 16.33 27.82
CA LEU A 923 -14.84 16.70 28.94
C LEU A 923 -14.49 18.19 28.92
N VAL A 924 -14.12 18.74 27.75
CA VAL A 924 -13.83 20.17 27.62
C VAL A 924 -15.08 21.01 27.90
N PHE A 925 -16.24 20.59 27.41
CA PHE A 925 -17.47 21.35 27.63
C PHE A 925 -17.93 21.32 29.09
N ALA A 926 -17.79 20.16 29.75
CA ALA A 926 -18.01 20.04 31.19
C ALA A 926 -17.04 20.91 31.99
N ALA A 927 -15.76 20.94 31.62
CA ALA A 927 -14.76 21.80 32.25
C ALA A 927 -15.14 23.29 32.15
N GLU A 928 -15.65 23.74 30.99
CA GLU A 928 -16.17 25.11 30.81
C GLU A 928 -17.41 25.38 31.66
N LEU A 929 -18.34 24.43 31.77
CA LEU A 929 -19.50 24.61 32.66
C LEU A 929 -19.07 24.73 34.12
N HIS A 930 -18.16 23.87 34.58
CA HIS A 930 -17.59 23.96 35.93
C HIS A 930 -16.84 25.28 36.14
N GLN A 931 -16.16 25.77 35.10
CA GLN A 931 -15.50 27.08 35.13
C GLN A 931 -16.53 28.20 35.29
N TYR A 932 -17.63 28.16 34.54
CA TYR A 932 -18.74 29.09 34.70
C TYR A 932 -19.31 29.06 36.12
N ARG A 933 -19.40 27.88 36.75
CA ARG A 933 -19.85 27.74 38.15
C ARG A 933 -18.82 28.13 39.21
N ARG A 934 -17.58 28.47 38.78
CA ARG A 934 -16.40 28.71 39.63
C ARG A 934 -15.92 27.49 40.43
N ASP A 935 -16.19 26.28 39.92
CA ASP A 935 -15.75 25.00 40.51
C ASP A 935 -14.34 24.62 40.03
N ALA A 936 -13.31 25.30 40.53
CA ALA A 936 -11.93 25.14 40.05
C ALA A 936 -11.42 23.68 40.07
N GLN A 937 -11.78 22.90 41.08
CA GLN A 937 -11.36 21.50 41.19
C GLN A 937 -11.94 20.63 40.07
N LEU A 938 -13.26 20.71 39.83
CA LEU A 938 -13.93 19.94 38.79
C LEU A 938 -13.52 20.39 37.38
N THR A 939 -13.26 21.68 37.19
CA THR A 939 -12.65 22.20 35.95
C THR A 939 -11.30 21.53 35.69
N ARG A 940 -10.45 21.42 36.72
CA ARG A 940 -9.13 20.79 36.60
C ARG A 940 -9.23 19.31 36.22
N GLU A 941 -10.06 18.55 36.93
CA GLU A 941 -10.24 17.11 36.70
C GLU A 941 -10.73 16.82 35.26
N CYS A 942 -11.73 17.57 34.78
CA CYS A 942 -12.23 17.42 33.42
C CYS A 942 -11.19 17.85 32.37
N ALA A 943 -10.46 18.94 32.64
CA ALA A 943 -9.42 19.43 31.75
C ALA A 943 -8.22 18.46 31.65
N GLU A 944 -7.78 17.88 32.76
CA GLU A 944 -6.71 16.88 32.80
C GLU A 944 -7.09 15.60 32.06
N ALA A 945 -8.34 15.13 32.23
CA ALA A 945 -8.86 14.00 31.48
C ALA A 945 -8.92 14.30 29.97
N ALA A 946 -9.36 15.51 29.58
CA ALA A 946 -9.39 15.94 28.18
C ALA A 946 -7.98 16.06 27.58
N ILE A 947 -7.02 16.60 28.33
CA ILE A 947 -5.60 16.72 27.90
C ILE A 947 -5.01 15.34 27.69
N THR A 948 -5.19 14.41 28.63
CA THR A 948 -4.69 13.04 28.54
C THR A 948 -5.22 12.36 27.28
N LEU A 949 -6.53 12.36 27.10
CA LEU A 949 -7.17 11.76 25.93
C LEU A 949 -6.74 12.44 24.62
N SER A 950 -6.68 13.78 24.60
CA SER A 950 -6.34 14.53 23.40
C SER A 950 -4.87 14.38 23.01
N THR A 951 -3.98 14.19 23.99
CA THR A 951 -2.56 13.88 23.76
C THR A 951 -2.41 12.48 23.18
N GLU A 952 -3.12 11.49 23.75
CA GLU A 952 -3.08 10.11 23.27
C GLU A 952 -3.68 9.90 21.89
N ARG A 953 -4.68 10.72 21.52
CA ARG A 953 -5.47 10.59 20.29
C ARG A 953 -5.20 11.65 19.22
N GLY A 954 -4.49 12.73 19.57
CA GLY A 954 -3.96 13.72 18.63
C GLY A 954 -4.88 14.89 18.37
N PHE A 955 -5.77 15.17 19.30
CA PHE A 955 -6.79 16.18 19.15
C PHE A 955 -6.27 17.57 19.53
N ALA A 956 -5.39 18.16 18.70
CA ALA A 956 -4.72 19.43 18.97
C ALA A 956 -5.68 20.56 19.40
N PHE A 957 -6.84 20.67 18.74
CA PHE A 957 -7.87 21.65 19.07
C PHE A 957 -8.41 21.48 20.51
N TRP A 958 -8.68 20.24 20.93
CA TRP A 958 -9.21 19.93 22.27
C TRP A 958 -8.13 19.98 23.35
N LEU A 959 -6.90 19.58 23.01
CA LEU A 959 -5.71 19.71 23.86
C LEU A 959 -5.46 21.16 24.25
N ALA A 960 -5.50 22.08 23.27
CA ALA A 960 -5.31 23.50 23.50
C ALA A 960 -6.37 24.08 24.47
N ARG A 961 -7.66 23.77 24.25
CA ARG A 961 -8.76 24.19 25.15
C ARG A 961 -8.61 23.62 26.55
N GLY A 962 -8.32 22.32 26.67
CA GLY A 962 -8.07 21.68 27.97
C GLY A 962 -6.93 22.36 28.72
N THR A 963 -5.83 22.69 28.03
CA THR A 963 -4.67 23.37 28.63
C THR A 963 -5.02 24.76 29.17
N ILE A 964 -5.83 25.53 28.44
CA ILE A 964 -6.33 26.83 28.89
C ILE A 964 -7.16 26.67 30.18
N LEU A 965 -8.09 25.72 30.21
CA LEU A 965 -8.99 25.50 31.35
C LEU A 965 -8.25 24.98 32.58
N ARG A 966 -7.25 24.11 32.39
CA ARG A 966 -6.35 23.67 33.48
C ARG A 966 -5.56 24.85 34.03
N GLY A 967 -5.02 25.70 33.16
CA GLY A 967 -4.29 26.90 33.56
C GLY A 967 -5.15 27.86 34.39
N TRP A 968 -6.42 28.07 34.00
CA TRP A 968 -7.36 28.86 34.80
C TRP A 968 -7.61 28.21 36.17
N ALA A 969 -7.86 26.90 36.22
CA ALA A 969 -8.11 26.20 37.48
C ALA A 969 -6.91 26.28 38.44
N LEU A 970 -5.68 26.11 37.95
CA LEU A 970 -4.45 26.27 38.73
C LEU A 970 -4.32 27.68 39.31
N ALA A 971 -4.59 28.71 38.52
CA ALA A 971 -4.57 30.09 39.00
C ALA A 971 -5.65 30.36 40.06
N GLN A 972 -6.83 29.73 39.95
CA GLN A 972 -7.87 29.83 40.98
C GLN A 972 -7.46 29.14 42.28
N GLN A 973 -6.63 28.09 42.22
CA GLN A 973 -6.10 27.32 43.36
C GLN A 973 -4.82 27.91 43.98
N GLY A 974 -4.34 29.07 43.49
CA GLY A 974 -3.19 29.79 44.05
C GLY A 974 -1.91 29.72 43.22
N ASN A 975 -1.87 28.91 42.16
CA ASN A 975 -0.70 28.76 41.28
C ASN A 975 -0.81 29.72 40.07
N SER A 976 -0.89 31.03 40.32
CA SER A 976 -1.22 32.01 39.28
C SER A 976 -0.17 32.13 38.17
N GLU A 977 1.13 32.08 38.49
CA GLU A 977 2.19 32.16 37.45
C GLU A 977 2.15 30.97 36.49
N GLU A 978 2.08 29.75 37.03
CA GLU A 978 1.95 28.53 36.23
C GLU A 978 0.66 28.53 35.42
N GLY A 979 -0.46 28.93 36.04
CA GLY A 979 -1.74 29.03 35.38
C GLY A 979 -1.73 30.01 34.19
N THR A 980 -1.15 31.20 34.37
CA THR A 980 -0.98 32.19 33.29
C THR A 980 -0.09 31.66 32.16
N ALA A 981 1.01 30.96 32.49
CA ALA A 981 1.88 30.36 31.48
C ALA A 981 1.13 29.29 30.65
N GLN A 982 0.36 28.42 31.30
CA GLN A 982 -0.45 27.40 30.63
C GLN A 982 -1.54 28.00 29.74
N ILE A 983 -2.25 29.04 30.19
CA ILE A 983 -3.25 29.71 29.35
C ILE A 983 -2.61 30.32 28.11
N ARG A 984 -1.44 30.98 28.24
CA ARG A 984 -0.72 31.55 27.08
C ARG A 984 -0.26 30.48 26.10
N GLN A 985 0.29 29.38 26.60
CA GLN A 985 0.68 28.24 25.77
C GLN A 985 -0.53 27.65 25.04
N GLY A 986 -1.63 27.42 25.76
CA GLY A 986 -2.86 26.90 25.19
C GLY A 986 -3.48 27.83 24.14
N LEU A 987 -3.48 29.15 24.36
CA LEU A 987 -3.93 30.15 23.38
C LEU A 987 -3.08 30.12 22.10
N SER A 988 -1.75 30.04 22.23
CA SER A 988 -0.86 29.95 21.07
C SER A 988 -1.09 28.65 20.29
N ALA A 989 -1.23 27.52 20.99
CA ALA A 989 -1.57 26.23 20.36
C ALA A 989 -2.95 26.26 19.69
N TYR A 990 -3.93 26.94 20.30
CA TYR A 990 -5.27 27.12 19.74
C TYR A 990 -5.25 27.93 18.45
N GLN A 991 -4.50 29.03 18.42
CA GLN A 991 -4.33 29.86 17.22
C GLN A 991 -3.61 29.11 16.10
N ALA A 992 -2.64 28.25 16.45
CA ALA A 992 -1.95 27.41 15.48
C ALA A 992 -2.87 26.43 14.75
N THR A 993 -4.06 26.10 15.30
CA THR A 993 -5.07 25.30 14.59
C THR A 993 -5.92 26.13 13.61
N GLY A 994 -5.67 27.45 13.50
CA GLY A 994 -6.45 28.40 12.69
C GLY A 994 -7.83 28.75 13.26
N ALA A 995 -8.13 28.37 14.51
CA ALA A 995 -9.43 28.61 15.13
C ALA A 995 -9.50 29.99 15.81
N GLU A 996 -10.57 30.73 15.55
CA GLU A 996 -10.91 32.00 16.21
C GLU A 996 -12.14 31.88 17.14
N LEU A 997 -12.83 30.73 17.10
CA LEU A 997 -13.99 30.42 17.95
C LEU A 997 -13.69 30.64 19.44
N ALA A 998 -14.59 31.30 20.18
CA ALA A 998 -14.52 31.48 21.64
C ALA A 998 -13.26 32.20 22.15
N ARG A 999 -12.51 32.87 21.27
CA ARG A 999 -11.27 33.54 21.64
C ARG A 999 -11.48 34.68 22.67
N PRO A 1000 -12.52 35.53 22.56
CA PRO A 1000 -12.87 36.49 23.62
C PRO A 1000 -13.01 35.85 25.00
N TYR A 1001 -13.62 34.66 25.08
CA TYR A 1001 -13.77 33.91 26.34
C TYR A 1001 -12.41 33.47 26.91
N PHE A 1002 -11.52 32.87 26.11
CA PHE A 1002 -10.21 32.43 26.60
C PHE A 1002 -9.33 33.61 27.04
N LEU A 1003 -9.42 34.75 26.35
CA LEU A 1003 -8.75 35.98 26.77
C LEU A 1003 -9.33 36.52 28.08
N ALA A 1004 -10.63 36.36 28.34
CA ALA A 1004 -11.25 36.70 29.62
C ALA A 1004 -10.64 35.87 30.77
N LEU A 1005 -10.45 34.56 30.57
CA LEU A 1005 -9.79 33.68 31.56
C LEU A 1005 -8.36 34.16 31.83
N LEU A 1006 -7.60 34.46 30.79
CA LEU A 1006 -6.24 35.00 30.93
C LEU A 1006 -6.24 36.31 31.73
N ALA A 1007 -7.14 37.24 31.42
CA ALA A 1007 -7.27 38.50 32.13
C ALA A 1007 -7.61 38.33 33.62
N GLU A 1008 -8.51 37.40 33.94
CA GLU A 1008 -8.83 37.06 35.32
C GLU A 1008 -7.59 36.50 36.06
N THR A 1009 -6.81 35.63 35.42
CA THR A 1009 -5.57 35.12 36.04
C THR A 1009 -4.52 36.21 36.23
N TYR A 1010 -4.40 37.17 35.31
CA TYR A 1010 -3.53 38.33 35.49
C TYR A 1010 -3.94 39.18 36.69
N GLY A 1011 -5.25 39.40 36.91
CA GLY A 1011 -5.73 40.06 38.12
C GLY A 1011 -5.31 39.32 39.39
N LYS A 1012 -5.50 38.00 39.43
CA LYS A 1012 -5.05 37.19 40.58
C LYS A 1012 -3.54 37.24 40.83
N ALA A 1013 -2.75 37.40 39.78
CA ALA A 1013 -1.30 37.56 39.86
C ALA A 1013 -0.85 39.01 40.21
N GLY A 1014 -1.78 39.94 40.46
CA GLY A 1014 -1.46 41.35 40.71
C GLY A 1014 -1.06 42.14 39.44
N GLN A 1015 -1.28 41.57 38.26
CA GLN A 1015 -0.87 42.10 36.96
C GLN A 1015 -2.05 42.77 36.22
N ALA A 1016 -2.86 43.56 36.94
CA ALA A 1016 -4.09 44.14 36.41
C ALA A 1016 -3.92 44.94 35.10
N ARG A 1017 -2.78 45.60 34.87
CA ARG A 1017 -2.49 46.31 33.61
C ARG A 1017 -2.37 45.37 32.41
N ALA A 1018 -1.74 44.20 32.60
CA ALA A 1018 -1.66 43.17 31.57
C ALA A 1018 -3.05 42.60 31.28
N GLY A 1019 -3.83 42.33 32.33
CA GLY A 1019 -5.22 41.89 32.19
C GLY A 1019 -6.12 42.87 31.43
N LEU A 1020 -6.00 44.18 31.69
CA LEU A 1020 -6.75 45.20 30.92
C LEU A 1020 -6.35 45.25 29.44
N GLY A 1021 -5.06 45.03 29.12
CA GLY A 1021 -4.60 44.93 27.74
C GLY A 1021 -5.26 43.76 27.01
N VAL A 1022 -5.31 42.59 27.66
CA VAL A 1022 -5.97 41.39 27.12
C VAL A 1022 -7.48 41.56 26.98
N LEU A 1023 -8.16 42.24 27.93
CA LEU A 1023 -9.60 42.52 27.81
C LEU A 1023 -9.92 43.51 26.69
N ALA A 1024 -9.04 44.47 26.41
CA ALA A 1024 -9.22 45.37 25.27
C ALA A 1024 -9.19 44.60 23.95
N GLU A 1025 -8.27 43.65 23.81
CA GLU A 1025 -8.22 42.72 22.68
C GLU A 1025 -9.49 41.86 22.59
N ALA A 1026 -9.93 41.28 23.71
CA ALA A 1026 -11.13 40.44 23.77
C ALA A 1026 -12.40 41.21 23.33
N LEU A 1027 -12.58 42.45 23.80
CA LEU A 1027 -13.71 43.31 23.42
C LEU A 1027 -13.65 43.73 21.95
N ALA A 1028 -12.46 44.02 21.42
CA ALA A 1028 -12.29 44.33 20.00
C ALA A 1028 -12.67 43.11 19.12
N LEU A 1029 -12.24 41.91 19.51
CA LEU A 1029 -12.61 40.66 18.82
C LEU A 1029 -14.11 40.38 18.90
N ALA A 1030 -14.74 40.55 20.06
CA ALA A 1030 -16.19 40.43 20.23
C ALA A 1030 -16.95 41.40 19.30
N GLY A 1031 -16.47 42.65 19.20
CA GLY A 1031 -17.02 43.65 18.29
C GLY A 1031 -16.89 43.28 16.81
N ASN A 1032 -15.72 42.76 16.40
CA ASN A 1032 -15.42 42.42 15.01
C ASN A 1032 -16.14 41.14 14.54
N THR A 1033 -16.22 40.13 15.39
CA THR A 1033 -16.80 38.81 15.06
C THR A 1033 -18.32 38.76 15.30
N GLY A 1034 -18.83 39.62 16.18
CA GLY A 1034 -20.19 39.52 16.69
C GLY A 1034 -20.38 38.41 17.72
N GLU A 1035 -19.31 37.89 18.32
CA GLU A 1035 -19.41 36.98 19.47
C GLU A 1035 -19.83 37.76 20.72
N ARG A 1036 -21.02 37.47 21.26
CA ARG A 1036 -21.62 38.29 22.33
C ARG A 1036 -21.88 37.53 23.63
N TYR A 1037 -21.90 36.20 23.60
CA TYR A 1037 -22.35 35.37 24.73
C TYR A 1037 -21.62 35.60 26.06
N TYR A 1038 -20.34 36.03 26.00
CA TYR A 1038 -19.49 36.27 27.17
C TYR A 1038 -19.20 37.77 27.40
N GLU A 1039 -19.83 38.66 26.64
CA GLU A 1039 -19.50 40.10 26.65
C GLU A 1039 -19.78 40.77 27.99
N ALA A 1040 -20.86 40.39 28.67
CA ALA A 1040 -21.18 40.89 30.01
C ALA A 1040 -20.02 40.64 30.99
N GLU A 1041 -19.41 39.46 30.93
CA GLU A 1041 -18.30 39.09 31.82
C GLU A 1041 -17.00 39.83 31.47
N LEU A 1042 -16.74 40.12 30.18
CA LEU A 1042 -15.60 40.96 29.76
C LEU A 1042 -15.67 42.36 30.40
N HIS A 1043 -16.86 42.98 30.36
CA HIS A 1043 -17.07 44.29 31.00
C HIS A 1043 -16.96 44.19 32.53
N ARG A 1044 -17.49 43.14 33.15
CA ARG A 1044 -17.35 42.94 34.59
C ARG A 1044 -15.89 42.80 35.01
N LEU A 1045 -15.12 41.94 34.35
CA LEU A 1045 -13.69 41.75 34.63
C LEU A 1045 -12.88 43.04 34.42
N LYS A 1046 -13.23 43.84 33.40
CA LYS A 1046 -12.61 45.15 33.19
C LYS A 1046 -12.84 46.07 34.39
N GLY A 1047 -14.06 46.08 34.94
CA GLY A 1047 -14.38 46.82 36.15
C GLY A 1047 -13.57 46.37 37.37
N GLU A 1048 -13.44 45.06 37.59
CA GLU A 1048 -12.63 44.50 38.70
C GLU A 1048 -11.15 44.90 38.60
N LEU A 1049 -10.54 44.75 37.41
CA LEU A 1049 -9.12 45.10 37.21
C LEU A 1049 -8.86 46.60 37.34
N LEU A 1050 -9.82 47.45 36.95
CA LEU A 1050 -9.74 48.90 37.18
C LEU A 1050 -9.76 49.25 38.68
N LEU A 1051 -10.59 48.55 39.47
CA LEU A 1051 -10.60 48.72 40.93
C LEU A 1051 -9.27 48.28 41.54
N GLU A 1052 -8.69 47.18 41.08
CA GLU A 1052 -7.41 46.67 41.57
C GLU A 1052 -6.26 47.65 41.31
N LEU A 1053 -6.13 48.16 40.08
CA LEU A 1053 -5.17 49.20 39.70
C LEU A 1053 -5.29 50.45 40.58
N SER A 1054 -6.52 50.84 40.93
CA SER A 1054 -6.78 52.01 41.77
C SER A 1054 -6.37 51.81 43.23
N SER A 1055 -6.38 50.56 43.73
CA SER A 1055 -5.99 50.25 45.10
C SER A 1055 -4.47 50.28 45.31
N ALA A 1056 -3.69 50.01 44.25
CA ALA A 1056 -2.23 50.06 44.26
C ALA A 1056 -1.65 51.48 44.11
N GLN A 1057 -2.42 52.43 43.57
CA GLN A 1057 -1.99 53.82 43.38
C GLN A 1057 -2.68 54.71 44.43
N THR A 1058 -1.92 55.24 45.38
CA THR A 1058 -2.37 56.00 46.57
C THR A 1058 -3.03 57.36 46.30
N ARG A 1059 -3.67 57.59 45.14
CA ARG A 1059 -4.37 58.84 44.80
C ARG A 1059 -5.82 58.62 44.32
N LYS A 1060 -6.74 59.06 45.18
CA LYS A 1060 -8.18 59.40 45.09
C LYS A 1060 -8.98 59.24 43.78
N SER A 1061 -10.18 58.66 43.97
CA SER A 1061 -11.49 58.75 43.28
C SER A 1061 -11.66 58.50 41.77
N THR A 1062 -10.70 58.77 40.90
CA THR A 1062 -10.97 58.83 39.44
C THR A 1062 -11.20 57.47 38.76
N ALA A 1063 -10.74 56.36 39.34
CA ALA A 1063 -10.92 55.02 38.76
C ALA A 1063 -12.20 54.29 39.20
N ARG A 1064 -12.92 54.82 40.20
CA ARG A 1064 -14.15 54.18 40.73
C ARG A 1064 -15.35 54.37 39.79
N GLU A 1065 -15.48 55.55 39.18
CA GLU A 1065 -16.54 55.84 38.20
C GLU A 1065 -16.41 54.97 36.93
N PRO A 1066 -15.23 54.83 36.29
CA PRO A 1066 -15.03 53.91 35.18
C PRO A 1066 -15.34 52.45 35.51
N ALA A 1067 -14.96 51.97 36.71
CA ALA A 1067 -15.26 50.61 37.13
C ALA A 1067 -16.77 50.40 37.35
N GLN A 1068 -17.46 51.34 37.99
CA GLN A 1068 -18.90 51.30 38.18
C GLN A 1068 -19.65 51.32 36.84
N ALA A 1069 -19.21 52.15 35.88
CA ALA A 1069 -19.76 52.18 34.52
C ALA A 1069 -19.61 50.82 33.82
N CYS A 1070 -18.46 50.15 33.99
CA CYS A 1070 -18.25 48.80 33.46
C CYS A 1070 -19.22 47.78 34.06
N PHE A 1071 -19.50 47.84 35.38
CA PHE A 1071 -20.49 46.95 36.00
C PHE A 1071 -21.92 47.21 35.53
N HIS A 1072 -22.33 48.47 35.40
CA HIS A 1072 -23.64 48.80 34.83
C HIS A 1072 -23.77 48.32 33.38
N GLN A 1073 -22.73 48.49 32.58
CA GLN A 1073 -22.70 47.97 31.21
C GLN A 1073 -22.81 46.44 31.19
N ALA A 1074 -22.08 45.73 32.06
CA ALA A 1074 -22.18 44.28 32.20
C ALA A 1074 -23.60 43.82 32.56
N ILE A 1075 -24.25 44.49 33.53
CA ILE A 1075 -25.64 44.20 33.92
C ILE A 1075 -26.61 44.47 32.76
N GLY A 1076 -26.44 45.58 32.04
CA GLY A 1076 -27.27 45.93 30.89
C GLY A 1076 -27.21 44.88 29.78
N ILE A 1077 -26.00 44.43 29.43
CA ILE A 1077 -25.77 43.38 28.42
C ILE A 1077 -26.37 42.06 28.91
N ALA A 1078 -26.13 41.68 30.16
CA ALA A 1078 -26.69 40.44 30.72
C ALA A 1078 -28.22 40.44 30.69
N ARG A 1079 -28.87 41.57 31.02
CA ARG A 1079 -30.33 41.71 30.92
C ARG A 1079 -30.82 41.60 29.48
N GLN A 1080 -30.15 42.24 28.53
CA GLN A 1080 -30.51 42.14 27.10
C GLN A 1080 -30.46 40.70 26.60
N GLN A 1081 -29.47 39.92 27.04
CA GLN A 1081 -29.31 38.52 26.67
C GLN A 1081 -30.16 37.56 27.51
N SER A 1082 -30.87 38.06 28.53
CA SER A 1082 -31.50 37.25 29.58
C SER A 1082 -30.53 36.33 30.33
N ALA A 1083 -29.24 36.69 30.38
CA ALA A 1083 -28.17 35.95 31.03
C ALA A 1083 -28.15 36.17 32.56
N LYS A 1084 -29.12 35.59 33.28
CA LYS A 1084 -29.31 35.79 34.72
C LYS A 1084 -28.08 35.48 35.57
N SER A 1085 -27.29 34.46 35.22
CA SER A 1085 -26.07 34.12 35.97
C SER A 1085 -25.00 35.22 35.88
N PHE A 1086 -24.83 35.85 34.70
CA PHE A 1086 -23.94 37.00 34.57
C PHE A 1086 -24.53 38.28 35.15
N GLU A 1087 -25.85 38.46 35.11
CA GLU A 1087 -26.52 39.57 35.80
C GLU A 1087 -26.21 39.52 37.31
N LEU A 1088 -26.35 38.33 37.94
CA LEU A 1088 -26.02 38.13 39.35
C LEU A 1088 -24.55 38.44 39.64
N ARG A 1089 -23.63 37.89 38.84
CA ARG A 1089 -22.19 38.07 39.04
C ARG A 1089 -21.74 39.53 38.89
N ALA A 1090 -22.27 40.23 37.89
CA ALA A 1090 -21.98 41.66 37.71
C ALA A 1090 -22.58 42.49 38.85
N THR A 1091 -23.80 42.16 39.29
CA THR A 1091 -24.46 42.78 40.44
C THR A 1091 -23.65 42.58 41.73
N LEU A 1092 -23.11 41.39 41.98
CA LEU A 1092 -22.22 41.14 43.12
C LEU A 1092 -21.00 42.07 43.12
N SER A 1093 -20.40 42.30 41.95
CA SER A 1093 -19.22 43.16 41.80
C SER A 1093 -19.58 44.62 42.11
N LEU A 1094 -20.74 45.09 41.62
CA LEU A 1094 -21.28 46.41 41.90
C LEU A 1094 -21.64 46.60 43.38
N VAL A 1095 -22.31 45.62 43.98
CA VAL A 1095 -22.73 45.63 45.39
C VAL A 1095 -21.53 45.72 46.32
N ARG A 1096 -20.45 44.98 46.06
CA ARG A 1096 -19.21 45.11 46.85
C ARG A 1096 -18.59 46.50 46.73
N LEU A 1097 -18.67 47.15 45.56
CA LEU A 1097 -18.21 48.52 45.37
C LEU A 1097 -19.08 49.50 46.18
N TRP A 1098 -20.41 49.36 46.14
CA TRP A 1098 -21.33 50.21 46.89
C TRP A 1098 -21.23 50.03 48.40
N GLN A 1099 -21.02 48.81 48.90
CA GLN A 1099 -20.73 48.57 50.32
C GLN A 1099 -19.46 49.30 50.77
N ARG A 1100 -18.40 49.28 49.96
CA ARG A 1100 -17.17 50.06 50.22
C ARG A 1100 -17.38 51.59 50.16
N GLN A 1101 -18.48 52.05 49.55
CA GLN A 1101 -18.88 53.46 49.48
C GLN A 1101 -19.90 53.84 50.55
N GLY A 1102 -20.37 52.89 51.37
CA GLY A 1102 -21.40 53.13 52.40
C GLY A 1102 -22.85 53.12 51.89
N ASN A 1103 -23.10 52.75 50.63
CA ASN A 1103 -24.45 52.69 50.06
C ASN A 1103 -25.08 51.28 50.25
N ILE A 1104 -25.26 50.88 51.51
CA ILE A 1104 -25.61 49.50 51.90
C ILE A 1104 -27.05 49.13 51.51
N GLU A 1105 -28.01 50.05 51.66
CA GLU A 1105 -29.42 49.78 51.42
C GLU A 1105 -29.72 49.54 49.92
N ALA A 1106 -29.23 50.42 49.05
CA ALA A 1106 -29.34 50.24 47.60
C ALA A 1106 -28.65 48.95 47.14
N ALA A 1107 -27.49 48.62 47.72
CA ALA A 1107 -26.77 47.40 47.42
C ALA A 1107 -27.56 46.14 47.81
N ARG A 1108 -28.22 46.14 48.98
CA ARG A 1108 -29.06 45.02 49.43
C ARG A 1108 -30.30 44.86 48.55
N GLN A 1109 -30.98 45.96 48.20
CA GLN A 1109 -32.18 45.92 47.36
C GLN A 1109 -31.89 45.37 45.96
N THR A 1110 -30.85 45.89 45.29
CA THR A 1110 -30.48 45.42 43.94
C THR A 1110 -30.04 43.95 43.94
N LEU A 1111 -29.31 43.50 44.97
CA LEU A 1111 -28.90 42.10 45.07
C LEU A 1111 -30.09 41.16 45.32
N ALA A 1112 -31.03 41.57 46.17
CA ALA A 1112 -32.22 40.78 46.50
C ALA A 1112 -33.12 40.56 45.28
N GLU A 1113 -33.27 41.58 44.43
CA GLU A 1113 -34.05 41.49 43.18
C GLU A 1113 -33.48 40.41 42.24
N VAL A 1114 -32.17 40.42 42.00
CA VAL A 1114 -31.53 39.46 41.09
C VAL A 1114 -31.44 38.07 41.71
N HIS A 1115 -31.11 37.96 43.00
CA HIS A 1115 -31.07 36.68 43.72
C HIS A 1115 -32.45 36.01 43.74
N GLY A 1116 -33.53 36.79 43.91
CA GLY A 1116 -34.91 36.28 43.91
C GLY A 1116 -35.38 35.70 42.57
N ALA A 1117 -34.66 35.96 41.47
CA ALA A 1117 -34.97 35.38 40.16
C ALA A 1117 -34.51 33.92 40.00
N PHE A 1118 -33.67 33.40 40.90
CA PHE A 1118 -33.16 32.03 40.85
C PHE A 1118 -34.07 31.07 41.61
N THR A 1119 -34.33 29.90 41.02
CA THR A 1119 -35.13 28.83 41.62
C THR A 1119 -34.32 27.60 42.01
N GLU A 1120 -33.05 27.52 41.60
CA GLU A 1120 -32.17 26.37 41.74
C GLU A 1120 -30.69 26.81 41.81
N GLY A 1121 -29.77 25.91 42.14
CA GLY A 1121 -28.32 26.18 42.15
C GLY A 1121 -27.79 27.00 43.35
N PHE A 1122 -28.53 27.03 44.47
CA PHE A 1122 -28.14 27.79 45.68
C PHE A 1122 -26.83 27.30 46.35
N ASP A 1123 -26.28 26.16 45.91
CA ASP A 1123 -24.97 25.64 46.29
C ASP A 1123 -23.80 26.24 45.47
N THR A 1124 -24.09 26.98 44.41
CA THR A 1124 -23.06 27.60 43.56
C THR A 1124 -22.40 28.80 44.23
N ALA A 1125 -21.13 29.05 43.90
CA ALA A 1125 -20.31 30.08 44.56
C ALA A 1125 -20.93 31.50 44.50
N ASP A 1126 -21.50 31.88 43.35
CA ASP A 1126 -22.10 33.21 43.19
C ASP A 1126 -23.37 33.37 44.03
N LEU A 1127 -24.23 32.34 44.10
CA LEU A 1127 -25.46 32.37 44.91
C LEU A 1127 -25.17 32.30 46.42
N GLN A 1128 -24.20 31.48 46.84
CA GLN A 1128 -23.72 31.46 48.23
C GLN A 1128 -23.15 32.80 48.66
N GLN A 1129 -22.40 33.46 47.76
CA GLN A 1129 -21.87 34.78 48.04
C GLN A 1129 -22.96 35.84 48.10
N ALA A 1130 -23.95 35.79 47.20
CA ALA A 1130 -25.10 36.69 47.25
C ALA A 1130 -25.85 36.56 48.57
N ARG A 1131 -26.11 35.32 49.00
CA ARG A 1131 -26.71 35.06 50.32
C ARG A 1131 -25.89 35.62 51.47
N THR A 1132 -24.58 35.40 51.45
CA THR A 1132 -23.68 35.94 52.50
C THR A 1132 -23.74 37.47 52.59
N LEU A 1133 -23.82 38.17 51.46
CA LEU A 1133 -23.94 39.64 51.42
C LEU A 1133 -25.34 40.13 51.82
N LEU A 1134 -26.39 39.35 51.56
CA LEU A 1134 -27.76 39.64 51.99
C LEU A 1134 -27.98 39.38 53.48
N ASP A 1135 -27.26 38.41 54.06
CA ASP A 1135 -27.36 38.01 55.47
C ASP A 1135 -26.43 38.83 56.40
N ALA A 1136 -25.49 39.60 55.84
CA ALA A 1136 -24.57 40.43 56.62
C ALA A 1136 -25.31 41.51 57.44
N PRO A 1137 -24.96 41.71 58.74
CA PRO A 1137 -25.54 42.75 59.57
C PRO A 1137 -25.16 44.15 59.04
N THR A 1138 -26.14 45.07 59.04
CA THR A 1138 -26.06 46.45 58.54
C THR A 1138 -25.14 47.33 59.37
#